data_AF-F9WFD6-F1
#
_entry.id   AF-F9WFD6-F1
#
_cell.length_a   1.000
_cell.length_b   1.000
_cell.length_c   1.000
_cell.angle_alpha   90.00
_cell.angle_beta   90.00
_cell.angle_gamma   90.00
#
_symmetry.space_group_name_H-M   'P 1'
#
loop_
_entity.id
_entity.type
_entity.pdbx_description
1 polymer ?
#
loop_
_entity_poly.entity_id
_entity_poly.type
_entity_poly.pdbx_seq_one_letter_code
_entity_poly.pdbx_strand_id
1 'polypeptide(L)'
;MEGRGAKRTRDETEGEAVAPVVQAPARGEVATATDAVVRHAAVTHEYAVRPSGRWTLDSPVKEVLLEDCAGLSDMSLHDFLMKHFGETFGSPCASMRVFMGNPSFFLRYESLLTMVTESEPYREYVERYNREYELYKTMREGVDRLSAKGIISLRQWKSAAAANEVEDVGAYVRGVLNAALAIAMKVGNAPSGLEIDGAYDAVFNARWSYVVMSDEYSGKWLGMGVLDVAPGEQPHLWSEAQADVPYDPEEPWEGDEVPGVSGKLVMAVLSSERGWPYGNFQRNEMPDTSTLTEYDAACDAYIRRENLRVWHIVKKWLGMWMESGRVVRPFIVIGTPGIGKSFATGSLLLYQLLHYPSDDLKVVAYFVEGKAYIFHREERRVVYYTRQQAAVDEIEDMIRRGVKGYIIFDISENSVHIGDLPYAWGIVLISSPNVKKFHEFTKRRQKTLPIYMNCYEDAEFKAALVWERHWQVVNNRIRFEDVNLENDWKVLKERIDMVGPLPRYVLADDPAYEDRLKGVNNALGLLPSDDFEYYMRVLDNPHEWHEDGTTHKLVKLVRCKVDNELVCRNRVTSIYVQKEIHRKMLVASIKVSRLREILSGGLEKCADLFEIAGLRAFIDKTTVDTLVKHLEHLPRGNEAKRESVLCQRGANGRVPTALSEFASDSPRQKLVTGRIYKPLATNFPLVDGFFVVEGVGLKTIVLVQVTKAKEHHTKKTTVNAFREYMGKVFEDWENIEKAYTWELIYVQHVDSTAIKKRQNCSSSGDAANDTDLALWDRIHQYQVTLSADIAAELIDRGIGLLQVPTTSDA
;
A
#
# COMPACT_ATOMS: atom_id res chain seq x y z
N MET A 1 18.73 50.55 22.07
CA MET A 1 17.85 49.61 22.81
C MET A 1 16.97 48.95 21.75
N GLU A 2 17.43 47.80 21.25
CA GLU A 2 16.79 46.48 21.44
C GLU A 2 15.47 46.38 20.63
N GLY A 3 15.28 45.57 19.59
CA GLY A 3 16.00 44.38 19.11
C GLY A 3 15.17 43.12 19.36
N ARG A 4 14.39 42.67 18.35
CA ARG A 4 13.84 41.31 18.07
C ARG A 4 12.61 41.50 17.16
N GLY A 5 12.52 41.05 15.91
CA GLY A 5 13.15 39.90 15.27
C GLY A 5 12.05 38.90 14.90
N ALA A 6 11.23 39.23 13.88
CA ALA A 6 10.14 38.40 13.40
C ALA A 6 10.66 37.06 12.86
N LYS A 7 10.22 35.96 13.47
CA LYS A 7 10.50 34.59 13.00
C LYS A 7 9.36 34.16 12.08
N ARG A 8 9.72 33.93 10.81
CA ARG A 8 8.87 33.32 9.78
C ARG A 8 8.47 31.91 10.22
N THR A 9 7.18 31.63 10.19
CA THR A 9 6.59 30.29 10.28
C THR A 9 6.92 29.52 8.99
N ARG A 10 7.30 28.26 9.14
CA ARG A 10 7.62 27.33 8.05
C ARG A 10 6.48 26.31 8.03
N ASP A 11 5.67 26.37 6.98
CA ASP A 11 4.67 25.36 6.64
C ASP A 11 5.37 24.04 6.34
N GLU A 12 4.94 22.96 7.00
CA GLU A 12 5.21 21.58 6.58
C GLU A 12 3.87 20.97 6.16
N THR A 13 3.58 21.13 4.88
CA THR A 13 2.57 20.38 4.14
C THR A 13 3.25 19.16 3.54
N GLU A 14 2.76 17.95 3.82
CA GLU A 14 3.07 16.76 3.02
C GLU A 14 2.42 16.93 1.64
N GLY A 15 3.10 17.66 0.76
CA GLY A 15 2.71 17.76 -0.64
C GLY A 15 3.11 16.49 -1.40
N GLU A 16 2.13 15.72 -1.86
CA GLU A 16 2.30 14.76 -2.96
C GLU A 16 2.82 15.53 -4.19
N ALA A 17 4.13 15.43 -4.42
CA ALA A 17 4.76 16.01 -5.60
C ALA A 17 4.48 15.14 -6.83
N VAL A 18 3.53 15.55 -7.66
CA VAL A 18 3.38 15.08 -9.03
C VAL A 18 4.55 15.62 -9.85
N ALA A 19 5.44 14.74 -10.28
CA ALA A 19 6.52 15.09 -11.22
C ALA A 19 5.94 15.46 -12.59
N PRO A 20 6.40 16.54 -13.25
CA PRO A 20 6.00 16.84 -14.61
C PRO A 20 6.65 15.85 -15.58
N VAL A 21 5.83 15.31 -16.50
CA VAL A 21 6.24 14.44 -17.60
C VAL A 21 7.18 15.22 -18.52
N VAL A 22 8.47 14.86 -18.53
CA VAL A 22 9.42 15.28 -19.57
C VAL A 22 9.34 14.24 -20.69
N GLN A 23 8.88 14.67 -21.86
CA GLN A 23 8.88 13.88 -23.09
C GLN A 23 10.32 13.54 -23.50
N ALA A 24 10.57 12.25 -23.74
CA ALA A 24 11.77 11.78 -24.43
C ALA A 24 11.57 11.89 -25.96
N PRO A 25 12.55 12.37 -26.74
CA PRO A 25 12.49 12.26 -28.19
C PRO A 25 13.04 10.90 -28.65
N ALA A 26 12.48 10.47 -29.78
CA ALA A 26 12.59 9.15 -30.39
C ALA A 26 13.96 8.83 -31.01
N ARG A 27 14.21 7.52 -31.14
CA ARG A 27 15.32 6.89 -31.87
C ARG A 27 15.34 7.31 -33.35
N GLY A 28 16.56 7.57 -33.86
CA GLY A 28 16.90 7.54 -35.28
C GLY A 28 18.32 6.98 -35.45
N GLU A 29 18.42 5.83 -36.12
CA GLU A 29 19.66 5.11 -36.45
C GLU A 29 20.42 5.81 -37.59
N VAL A 30 21.74 5.99 -37.47
CA VAL A 30 22.72 5.78 -38.56
C VAL A 30 24.08 5.43 -37.96
N ALA A 31 24.65 4.31 -38.41
CA ALA A 31 25.95 3.77 -38.04
C ALA A 31 27.10 4.40 -38.86
N THR A 32 28.28 4.56 -38.25
CA THR A 32 29.58 4.16 -38.82
C THR A 32 30.65 4.18 -37.72
N ALA A 33 31.51 3.16 -37.75
CA ALA A 33 32.43 2.71 -36.72
C ALA A 33 33.79 3.45 -36.67
N THR A 34 34.55 3.07 -35.62
CA THR A 34 35.99 3.22 -35.28
C THR A 34 36.25 4.31 -34.24
N ASP A 35 36.74 4.03 -33.02
CA ASP A 35 37.83 3.12 -32.69
C ASP A 35 37.72 2.53 -31.28
N ALA A 36 38.26 1.33 -31.12
CA ALA A 36 38.16 0.50 -29.91
C ALA A 36 39.31 0.78 -28.91
N VAL A 37 39.19 0.13 -27.75
CA VAL A 37 40.24 -0.19 -26.75
C VAL A 37 40.39 0.80 -25.58
N VAL A 38 39.69 0.51 -24.47
CA VAL A 38 40.35 0.13 -23.21
C VAL A 38 39.53 -0.99 -22.56
N ARG A 39 40.00 -2.23 -22.76
CA ARG A 39 39.60 -3.40 -21.98
C ARG A 39 40.02 -3.19 -20.52
N HIS A 40 39.22 -3.72 -19.60
CA HIS A 40 39.59 -4.00 -18.23
C HIS A 40 41.03 -4.54 -18.16
N ALA A 41 41.94 -3.72 -17.62
CA ALA A 41 43.17 -4.23 -17.08
C ALA A 41 42.82 -4.94 -15.77
N ALA A 42 42.99 -6.26 -15.77
CA ALA A 42 43.05 -7.04 -14.56
C ALA A 42 44.16 -6.46 -13.69
N VAL A 43 43.79 -5.75 -12.63
CA VAL A 43 44.72 -5.44 -11.53
C VAL A 43 44.80 -6.72 -10.71
N THR A 44 45.98 -7.33 -10.79
CA THR A 44 46.43 -8.47 -10.00
C THR A 44 46.09 -8.30 -8.52
N HIS A 45 45.52 -9.35 -7.94
CA HIS A 45 45.35 -9.50 -6.49
C HIS A 45 46.73 -9.46 -5.81
N GLU A 46 47.10 -8.35 -5.20
CA GLU A 46 48.09 -8.32 -4.13
C GLU A 46 47.91 -7.05 -3.29
N TYR A 47 47.75 -7.23 -1.97
CA TYR A 47 47.56 -6.23 -0.91
C TYR A 47 46.18 -5.56 -0.77
N ALA A 48 45.18 -6.36 -0.41
CA ALA A 48 44.07 -5.86 0.40
C ALA A 48 44.57 -5.62 1.83
N VAL A 49 44.81 -4.35 2.21
CA VAL A 49 45.11 -3.96 3.59
C VAL A 49 43.93 -4.37 4.47
N ARG A 50 44.17 -5.20 5.49
CA ARG A 50 43.19 -5.52 6.53
C ARG A 50 43.13 -4.33 7.49
N PRO A 51 42.02 -3.60 7.61
CA PRO A 51 41.96 -2.51 8.57
C PRO A 51 41.78 -3.08 9.98
N SER A 52 42.69 -2.72 10.89
CA SER A 52 42.46 -2.91 12.32
C SER A 52 41.34 -1.94 12.76
N GLY A 53 40.36 -2.43 13.51
CA GLY A 53 39.17 -1.66 13.89
C GLY A 53 39.41 -0.59 14.98
N ARG A 54 40.55 0.12 14.98
CA ARG A 54 41.00 0.92 16.14
C ARG A 54 41.22 2.43 15.91
N TRP A 55 41.08 2.95 14.69
CA TRP A 55 41.41 4.35 14.40
C TRP A 55 40.31 5.33 14.82
N THR A 56 40.69 6.46 15.43
CA THR A 56 39.82 7.58 15.82
C THR A 56 40.30 8.88 15.15
N LEU A 57 39.51 9.96 15.20
CA LEU A 57 39.93 11.24 14.61
C LEU A 57 41.22 11.81 15.23
N ASP A 58 41.54 11.41 16.47
CA ASP A 58 42.74 11.87 17.18
C ASP A 58 43.92 10.89 17.01
N SER A 59 43.75 9.83 16.22
CA SER A 59 44.84 8.90 15.90
C SER A 59 46.00 9.62 15.19
N PRO A 60 47.25 9.39 15.61
CA PRO A 60 48.42 10.00 14.98
C PRO A 60 48.62 9.48 13.56
N VAL A 61 48.86 10.39 12.60
CA VAL A 61 49.19 10.06 11.20
C VAL A 61 50.38 9.10 11.12
N LYS A 62 51.37 9.29 12.01
CA LYS A 62 52.55 8.42 12.11
C LYS A 62 52.19 6.97 12.43
N GLU A 63 51.24 6.74 13.33
CA GLU A 63 50.84 5.39 13.72
C GLU A 63 50.05 4.72 12.59
N VAL A 64 49.15 5.48 11.95
CA VAL A 64 48.35 5.01 10.81
C VAL A 64 49.22 4.60 9.62
N LEU A 65 50.21 5.43 9.25
CA LEU A 65 51.07 5.16 8.09
C LEU A 65 52.10 4.05 8.34
N LEU A 66 52.45 3.79 9.61
CA LEU A 66 53.52 2.83 9.96
C LEU A 66 53.01 1.52 10.56
N GLU A 67 51.69 1.32 10.71
CA GLU A 67 51.08 0.11 11.30
C GLU A 67 51.59 -1.17 10.63
N ASP A 68 51.53 -1.25 9.30
CA ASP A 68 51.97 -2.41 8.52
C ASP A 68 53.46 -2.39 8.14
N CYS A 69 54.18 -1.34 8.54
CA CYS A 69 55.61 -1.21 8.23
C CYS A 69 56.52 -1.94 9.23
N ALA A 70 55.96 -2.61 10.25
CA ALA A 70 56.71 -3.35 11.26
C ALA A 70 57.25 -4.72 10.79
N GLY A 71 57.08 -5.06 9.51
CA GLY A 71 57.29 -6.39 8.94
C GLY A 71 58.71 -6.76 8.51
N LEU A 72 59.74 -5.98 8.81
CA LEU A 72 61.12 -6.43 8.56
C LEU A 72 61.53 -7.46 9.62
N SER A 73 61.05 -8.70 9.51
CA SER A 73 61.60 -9.79 10.30
C SER A 73 63.07 -9.97 9.86
N ASP A 74 64.00 -9.65 10.76
CA ASP A 74 65.43 -9.88 10.57
C ASP A 74 65.71 -11.40 10.53
N MET A 75 65.38 -12.05 9.41
CA MET A 75 65.77 -13.42 9.13
C MET A 75 67.30 -13.47 9.15
N SER A 76 67.86 -14.40 9.91
CA SER A 76 69.31 -14.60 9.90
C SER A 76 69.72 -15.30 8.60
N LEU A 77 70.94 -15.00 8.13
CA LEU A 77 71.58 -15.69 7.03
C LEU A 77 71.67 -17.20 7.32
N HIS A 78 71.88 -17.57 8.59
CA HIS A 78 71.87 -18.97 9.03
C HIS A 78 70.51 -19.64 8.74
N ASP A 79 69.41 -19.01 9.14
CA ASP A 79 68.05 -19.56 8.95
C ASP A 79 67.69 -19.61 7.46
N PHE A 80 68.07 -18.59 6.69
CA PHE A 80 67.87 -18.55 5.25
C PHE A 80 68.60 -19.70 4.54
N LEU A 81 69.88 -19.89 4.86
CA LEU A 81 70.70 -20.94 4.26
C LEU A 81 70.21 -22.34 4.67
N MET A 82 69.91 -22.56 5.95
CA MET A 82 69.33 -23.82 6.42
C MET A 82 67.99 -24.14 5.76
N LYS A 83 67.13 -23.14 5.58
CA LYS A 83 65.80 -23.32 4.99
C LYS A 83 65.85 -23.67 3.50
N HIS A 84 66.74 -23.04 2.73
CA HIS A 84 66.74 -23.13 1.28
C HIS A 84 67.83 -24.04 0.70
N PHE A 85 68.89 -24.33 1.48
CA PHE A 85 70.04 -25.11 1.04
C PHE A 85 70.37 -26.29 1.98
N GLY A 86 69.73 -26.37 3.15
CA GLY A 86 69.93 -27.48 4.11
C GLY A 86 71.28 -27.47 4.84
N GLU A 87 72.15 -26.50 4.54
CA GLU A 87 73.49 -26.34 5.11
C GLU A 87 73.82 -24.85 5.26
N THR A 88 74.68 -24.50 6.22
CA THR A 88 75.07 -23.10 6.53
C THR A 88 76.38 -22.67 5.90
N PHE A 89 77.11 -23.61 5.27
CA PHE A 89 78.41 -23.39 4.62
C PHE A 89 79.47 -22.73 5.52
N GLY A 90 79.37 -22.90 6.84
CA GLY A 90 80.27 -22.26 7.82
C GLY A 90 80.10 -20.73 7.93
N SER A 91 79.01 -20.18 7.39
CA SER A 91 78.70 -18.75 7.45
C SER A 91 78.44 -18.28 8.89
N PRO A 92 78.91 -17.08 9.29
CA PRO A 92 78.54 -16.47 10.57
C PRO A 92 77.02 -16.22 10.68
N CYS A 93 76.50 -16.18 11.92
CA CYS A 93 75.14 -15.69 12.19
C CYS A 93 75.07 -14.18 11.97
N ALA A 94 74.84 -13.76 10.72
CA ALA A 94 74.53 -12.39 10.34
C ALA A 94 73.05 -12.27 9.96
N SER A 95 72.50 -11.06 9.95
CA SER A 95 71.16 -10.86 9.36
C SER A 95 71.25 -10.88 7.83
N MET A 96 70.17 -11.33 7.17
CA MET A 96 70.07 -11.28 5.72
C MET A 96 70.25 -9.86 5.17
N ARG A 97 69.87 -8.83 5.94
CA ARG A 97 70.13 -7.42 5.62
C ARG A 97 71.61 -7.10 5.46
N VAL A 98 72.44 -7.56 6.40
CA VAL A 98 73.89 -7.33 6.35
C VAL A 98 74.51 -8.16 5.23
N PHE A 99 74.04 -9.39 5.03
CA PHE A 99 74.47 -10.25 3.93
C PHE A 99 74.24 -9.60 2.56
N MET A 100 73.03 -9.10 2.29
CA MET A 100 72.69 -8.45 1.01
C MET A 100 73.57 -7.25 0.66
N GLY A 101 74.05 -6.53 1.68
CA GLY A 101 74.94 -5.39 1.47
C GLY A 101 76.36 -5.76 1.05
N ASN A 102 76.84 -6.95 1.46
CA ASN A 102 78.14 -7.47 1.02
C ASN A 102 78.22 -9.01 1.10
N PRO A 103 77.61 -9.73 0.14
CA PRO A 103 77.53 -11.19 0.18
C PRO A 103 78.91 -11.88 0.19
N SER A 104 79.89 -11.29 -0.50
CA SER A 104 81.27 -11.81 -0.63
C SER A 104 82.04 -11.89 0.69
N PHE A 105 81.64 -11.10 1.69
CA PHE A 105 82.25 -11.14 3.02
C PHE A 105 81.89 -12.41 3.80
N PHE A 106 80.68 -12.94 3.57
CA PHE A 106 80.12 -14.06 4.32
C PHE A 106 80.34 -15.41 3.62
N LEU A 107 80.32 -15.43 2.29
CA LEU A 107 80.59 -16.62 1.47
C LEU A 107 81.90 -16.42 0.70
N ARG A 108 82.99 -17.00 1.20
CA ARG A 108 84.35 -16.79 0.66
C ARG A 108 84.66 -17.57 -0.62
N TYR A 109 83.93 -18.65 -0.89
CA TYR A 109 84.10 -19.43 -2.11
C TYR A 109 83.20 -18.87 -3.20
N GLU A 110 83.81 -18.47 -4.32
CA GLU A 110 83.12 -17.83 -5.45
C GLU A 110 81.98 -18.70 -5.99
N SER A 111 82.17 -20.02 -6.08
CA SER A 111 81.12 -20.96 -6.49
C SER A 111 79.91 -21.01 -5.55
N LEU A 112 80.11 -20.90 -4.23
CA LEU A 112 79.04 -20.87 -3.24
C LEU A 112 78.33 -19.51 -3.21
N LEU A 113 79.10 -18.44 -3.35
CA LEU A 113 78.58 -17.09 -3.45
C LEU A 113 77.62 -16.98 -4.64
N THR A 114 78.06 -17.39 -5.84
CA THR A 114 77.22 -17.40 -7.04
C THR A 114 76.00 -18.29 -6.87
N MET A 115 76.17 -19.51 -6.34
CA MET A 115 75.05 -20.43 -6.08
C MET A 115 73.97 -19.80 -5.19
N VAL A 116 74.35 -19.11 -4.12
CA VAL A 116 73.38 -18.49 -3.20
C VAL A 116 72.80 -17.21 -3.80
N THR A 117 73.61 -16.31 -4.37
CA THR A 117 73.12 -15.01 -4.85
C THR A 117 72.36 -15.08 -6.17
N GLU A 118 72.59 -16.11 -6.99
CA GLU A 118 71.81 -16.37 -8.21
C GLU A 118 70.61 -17.29 -7.97
N SER A 119 70.45 -17.81 -6.75
CA SER A 119 69.29 -18.63 -6.41
C SER A 119 67.99 -17.82 -6.45
N GLU A 120 66.92 -18.48 -6.89
CA GLU A 120 65.56 -17.93 -6.86
C GLU A 120 65.15 -17.48 -5.44
N PRO A 121 65.37 -18.27 -4.36
CA PRO A 121 65.00 -17.84 -3.00
C PRO A 121 65.71 -16.58 -2.52
N TYR A 122 66.96 -16.35 -2.93
CA TYR A 122 67.70 -15.15 -2.55
C TYR A 122 67.18 -13.93 -3.31
N ARG A 123 66.91 -14.08 -4.61
CA ARG A 123 66.33 -13.02 -5.44
C ARG A 123 64.95 -12.60 -4.94
N GLU A 124 64.07 -13.57 -4.66
CA GLU A 124 62.75 -13.29 -4.06
C GLU A 124 62.86 -12.60 -2.70
N TYR A 125 63.82 -13.01 -1.86
CA TYR A 125 64.04 -12.37 -0.57
C TYR A 125 64.50 -10.91 -0.73
N VAL A 126 65.47 -10.66 -1.61
CA VAL A 126 65.98 -9.31 -1.92
C VAL A 126 64.88 -8.42 -2.50
N GLU A 127 64.09 -8.93 -3.45
CA GLU A 127 62.99 -8.19 -4.08
C GLU A 127 61.90 -7.85 -3.07
N ARG A 128 61.51 -8.81 -2.22
CA ARG A 128 60.54 -8.58 -1.13
C ARG A 128 61.07 -7.56 -0.13
N TYR A 129 62.33 -7.69 0.30
CA TYR A 129 62.97 -6.76 1.22
C TYR A 129 63.01 -5.34 0.65
N ASN A 130 63.43 -5.18 -0.61
CA ASN A 130 63.47 -3.88 -1.27
C ASN A 130 62.07 -3.29 -1.43
N ARG A 131 61.05 -4.11 -1.74
CA ARG A 131 59.64 -3.67 -1.84
C ARG A 131 59.11 -3.17 -0.49
N GLU A 132 59.35 -3.90 0.60
CA GLU A 132 58.96 -3.49 1.96
C GLU A 132 59.74 -2.26 2.44
N TYR A 133 61.03 -2.16 2.10
CA TYR A 133 61.86 -1.01 2.45
C TYR A 133 61.44 0.27 1.73
N GLU A 134 61.15 0.21 0.43
CA GLU A 134 60.65 1.35 -0.34
C GLU A 134 59.24 1.78 0.12
N LEU A 135 58.40 0.82 0.52
CA LEU A 135 57.11 1.08 1.15
C LEU A 135 57.28 1.86 2.47
N TYR A 136 58.14 1.37 3.37
CA TYR A 136 58.45 2.05 4.63
C TYR A 136 59.01 3.45 4.41
N LYS A 137 59.94 3.61 3.48
CA LYS A 137 60.53 4.90 3.13
C LYS A 137 59.46 5.87 2.61
N THR A 138 58.60 5.42 1.72
CA THR A 138 57.47 6.21 1.20
C THR A 138 56.53 6.65 2.33
N MET A 139 56.19 5.76 3.26
CA MET A 139 55.36 6.08 4.41
C MET A 139 56.02 7.09 5.35
N ARG A 140 57.32 6.92 5.63
CA ARG A 140 58.08 7.80 6.50
C ARG A 140 58.24 9.21 5.90
N GLU A 141 58.53 9.31 4.61
CA GLU A 141 58.54 10.58 3.89
C GLU A 141 57.16 11.25 3.91
N GLY A 142 56.09 10.46 3.80
CA GLY A 142 54.71 10.93 3.99
C GLY A 142 54.49 11.53 5.37
N VAL A 143 54.92 10.84 6.43
CA VAL A 143 54.87 11.34 7.82
C VAL A 143 55.64 12.65 7.98
N ASP A 144 56.87 12.72 7.48
CA ASP A 144 57.73 13.89 7.63
C ASP A 144 57.15 15.11 6.91
N ARG A 145 56.65 14.93 5.68
CA ARG A 145 55.99 15.99 4.90
C ARG A 145 54.72 16.51 5.58
N LEU A 146 53.87 15.60 6.06
CA LEU A 146 52.64 15.97 6.76
C LEU A 146 52.93 16.69 8.08
N SER A 147 53.93 16.21 8.83
CA SER A 147 54.38 16.84 10.07
C SER A 147 54.92 18.25 9.83
N ALA A 148 55.67 18.47 8.74
CA ALA A 148 56.16 19.80 8.34
C ALA A 148 55.01 20.78 7.99
N LYS A 149 53.85 20.27 7.56
CA LYS A 149 52.62 21.05 7.35
C LYS A 149 51.75 21.18 8.62
N GLY A 150 52.20 20.67 9.75
CA GLY A 150 51.42 20.67 11.01
C GLY A 150 50.29 19.64 11.05
N ILE A 151 50.26 18.69 10.12
CA ILE A 151 49.24 17.62 10.04
C ILE A 151 49.79 16.38 10.75
N ILE A 152 49.44 16.22 12.03
CA ILE A 152 49.92 15.13 12.88
C ILE A 152 48.81 14.13 13.27
N SER A 153 47.53 14.47 13.06
CA SER A 153 46.37 13.61 13.35
C SER A 153 45.40 13.47 12.17
N LEU A 154 44.56 12.43 12.20
CA LEU A 154 43.51 12.21 11.18
C LEU A 154 42.49 13.37 11.10
N ARG A 155 42.23 14.05 12.22
CA ARG A 155 41.39 15.25 12.29
C ARG A 155 41.97 16.39 11.45
N GLN A 156 43.27 16.63 11.55
CA GLN A 156 43.96 17.66 10.78
C GLN A 156 44.08 17.26 9.31
N TRP A 157 44.30 15.98 9.04
CA TRP A 157 44.28 15.43 7.67
C TRP A 157 42.93 15.68 6.99
N LYS A 158 41.81 15.42 7.68
CA LYS A 158 40.46 15.69 7.17
C LYS A 158 40.28 17.15 6.76
N SER A 159 40.66 18.08 7.64
CA SER A 159 40.54 19.52 7.37
C SER A 159 41.40 19.96 6.19
N ALA A 160 42.65 19.50 6.13
CA ALA A 160 43.59 19.85 5.06
C ALA A 160 43.18 19.23 3.71
N ALA A 161 42.64 18.00 3.70
CA ALA A 161 42.13 17.35 2.51
C ALA A 161 40.88 18.05 1.94
N ALA A 162 39.97 18.52 2.81
CA ALA A 162 38.79 19.29 2.39
C ALA A 162 39.15 20.69 1.84
N ALA A 163 40.26 21.27 2.31
CA ALA A 163 40.80 22.53 1.84
C ALA A 163 41.74 22.40 0.62
N ASN A 164 41.91 21.19 0.07
CA ASN A 164 42.85 20.85 -1.01
C ASN A 164 44.33 21.22 -0.71
N GLU A 165 44.74 21.28 0.56
CA GLU A 165 46.09 21.68 0.98
C GLU A 165 47.14 20.53 0.90
N VAL A 166 46.69 19.32 0.53
CA VAL A 166 47.47 18.07 0.52
C VAL A 166 47.49 17.39 -0.86
N GLU A 167 47.27 18.14 -1.95
CA GLU A 167 47.34 17.61 -3.32
C GLU A 167 48.74 17.11 -3.70
N ASP A 168 49.79 17.63 -3.08
CA ASP A 168 51.19 17.24 -3.25
C ASP A 168 51.57 15.94 -2.50
N VAL A 169 50.66 15.39 -1.69
CA VAL A 169 50.85 14.11 -0.99
C VAL A 169 50.60 12.96 -1.95
N GLY A 170 51.55 12.04 -2.05
CA GLY A 170 51.49 10.89 -2.96
C GLY A 170 50.23 10.05 -2.78
N ALA A 171 49.69 9.54 -3.90
CA ALA A 171 48.40 8.84 -3.94
C ALA A 171 48.30 7.66 -2.96
N TYR A 172 49.40 6.96 -2.74
CA TYR A 172 49.44 5.80 -1.83
C TYR A 172 49.28 6.21 -0.36
N VAL A 173 50.03 7.20 0.11
CA VAL A 173 49.91 7.78 1.48
C VAL A 173 48.51 8.35 1.70
N ARG A 174 47.98 9.06 0.69
CA ARG A 174 46.62 9.59 0.69
C ARG A 174 45.56 8.49 0.81
N GLY A 175 45.74 7.38 0.09
CA GLY A 175 44.86 6.22 0.13
C GLY A 175 44.77 5.59 1.52
N VAL A 176 45.91 5.37 2.18
CA VAL A 176 45.97 4.81 3.55
C VAL A 176 45.28 5.74 4.55
N LEU A 177 45.58 7.05 4.50
CA LEU A 177 44.95 8.01 5.42
C LEU A 177 43.46 8.19 5.18
N ASN A 178 42.99 8.14 3.93
CA ASN A 178 41.57 8.20 3.62
C ASN A 178 40.81 6.94 4.07
N ALA A 179 41.43 5.76 3.95
CA ALA A 179 40.86 4.52 4.48
C ALA A 179 40.76 4.56 6.01
N ALA A 180 41.82 4.99 6.70
CA ALA A 180 41.81 5.18 8.15
C ALA A 180 40.83 6.28 8.59
N LEU A 181 40.73 7.38 7.85
CA LEU A 181 39.76 8.44 8.09
C LEU A 181 38.32 7.93 7.94
N ALA A 182 38.03 7.08 6.95
CA ALA A 182 36.70 6.47 6.79
C ALA A 182 36.32 5.59 8.00
N ILE A 183 37.28 4.86 8.57
CA ILE A 183 37.09 4.06 9.80
C ILE A 183 36.91 4.97 11.02
N ALA A 184 37.78 5.97 11.16
CA ALA A 184 37.69 6.98 12.22
C ALA A 184 36.39 7.79 12.14
N MET A 185 35.84 8.00 10.95
CA MET A 185 34.52 8.62 10.75
C MET A 185 33.38 7.67 11.07
N LYS A 186 33.52 6.34 10.88
CA LYS A 186 32.54 5.37 11.37
C LYS A 186 32.47 5.36 12.90
N VAL A 187 33.62 5.44 13.58
CA VAL A 187 33.70 5.48 15.06
C VAL A 187 33.35 6.87 15.61
N GLY A 188 33.82 7.94 14.97
CA GLY A 188 33.61 9.34 15.39
C GLY A 188 32.27 9.96 14.99
N ASN A 189 31.53 9.32 14.06
CA ASN A 189 30.13 9.62 13.77
C ASN A 189 29.17 8.54 14.32
N ALA A 190 29.53 7.84 15.40
CA ALA A 190 28.50 7.25 16.23
C ALA A 190 27.57 8.41 16.65
N PRO A 191 26.32 8.51 16.16
CA PRO A 191 25.38 9.36 16.85
C PRO A 191 25.28 8.73 18.23
N SER A 192 25.69 9.46 19.27
CA SER A 192 25.44 9.05 20.64
C SER A 192 23.94 8.81 20.71
N GLY A 193 23.54 7.54 20.75
CA GLY A 193 22.14 7.21 20.91
C GLY A 193 21.63 7.94 22.14
N LEU A 194 20.52 8.65 22.01
CA LEU A 194 19.98 9.45 23.10
C LEU A 194 19.15 8.54 23.99
N GLU A 195 19.49 8.44 25.26
CA GLU A 195 18.65 7.72 26.20
C GLU A 195 17.32 8.46 26.40
N ILE A 196 16.20 7.74 26.29
CA ILE A 196 14.87 8.29 26.56
C ILE A 196 14.39 7.77 27.90
N ASP A 197 14.66 8.56 28.94
CA ASP A 197 14.23 8.28 30.31
C ASP A 197 12.73 7.98 30.35
N GLY A 198 12.32 6.94 31.08
CA GLY A 198 10.92 6.59 31.30
C GLY A 198 10.16 6.00 30.09
N ALA A 199 10.76 5.93 28.90
CA ALA A 199 10.09 5.30 27.74
C ALA A 199 9.93 3.78 27.92
N TYR A 200 10.91 3.11 28.54
CA TYR A 200 10.81 1.67 28.83
C TYR A 200 9.61 1.40 29.73
N ASP A 201 9.53 2.12 30.85
CA ASP A 201 8.44 1.95 31.83
C ASP A 201 7.08 2.36 31.27
N ALA A 202 7.02 3.38 30.41
CA ALA A 202 5.77 3.77 29.76
C ALA A 202 5.19 2.68 28.86
N VAL A 203 6.05 1.92 28.16
CA VAL A 203 5.61 0.77 27.35
C VAL A 203 5.36 -0.45 28.22
N PHE A 204 6.29 -0.79 29.12
CA PHE A 204 6.20 -1.99 29.95
C PHE A 204 4.98 -1.93 30.89
N ASN A 205 4.67 -0.76 31.45
CA ASN A 205 3.53 -0.58 32.35
C ASN A 205 2.27 -0.05 31.63
N ALA A 206 2.20 -0.17 30.30
CA ALA A 206 1.02 0.22 29.54
C ALA A 206 -0.23 -0.52 30.07
N ARG A 207 -1.35 0.21 30.18
CA ARG A 207 -2.58 -0.27 30.80
C ARG A 207 -3.52 -0.87 29.77
N TRP A 208 -4.22 -1.91 30.18
CA TRP A 208 -5.22 -2.56 29.34
C TRP A 208 -6.63 -2.14 29.76
N SER A 209 -7.48 -1.90 28.78
CA SER A 209 -8.94 -1.81 28.95
C SER A 209 -9.61 -2.65 27.87
N TYR A 210 -10.78 -3.19 28.16
CA TYR A 210 -11.62 -3.92 27.20
C TYR A 210 -12.79 -3.06 26.77
N VAL A 211 -13.18 -3.22 25.51
CA VAL A 211 -14.48 -2.79 24.99
C VAL A 211 -15.27 -4.03 24.64
N VAL A 212 -16.37 -4.23 25.33
CA VAL A 212 -17.17 -5.45 25.29
C VAL A 212 -18.60 -5.16 24.84
N MET A 213 -19.21 -6.10 24.13
CA MET A 213 -20.64 -6.08 23.84
C MET A 213 -21.40 -6.92 24.88
N SER A 214 -22.49 -6.37 25.42
CA SER A 214 -23.37 -7.06 26.38
C SER A 214 -24.74 -6.41 26.43
N ASP A 215 -25.78 -7.22 26.64
CA ASP A 215 -27.17 -6.75 26.84
C ASP A 215 -27.33 -5.91 28.12
N GLU A 216 -26.35 -5.96 29.03
CA GLU A 216 -26.32 -5.15 30.25
C GLU A 216 -26.06 -3.66 29.98
N TYR A 217 -25.46 -3.32 28.84
CA TYR A 217 -25.15 -1.94 28.50
C TYR A 217 -26.27 -1.29 27.70
N SER A 218 -26.59 -0.04 28.06
CA SER A 218 -27.67 0.72 27.42
C SER A 218 -27.44 0.89 25.91
N GLY A 219 -28.53 0.95 25.13
CA GLY A 219 -28.48 1.28 23.71
C GLY A 219 -27.78 2.62 23.40
N LYS A 220 -27.72 3.56 24.37
CA LYS A 220 -26.98 4.82 24.25
C LYS A 220 -25.49 4.60 23.96
N TRP A 221 -24.89 3.51 24.45
CA TRP A 221 -23.51 3.11 24.19
C TRP A 221 -23.40 2.05 23.08
N LEU A 222 -24.39 1.98 22.19
CA LEU A 222 -24.45 0.99 21.11
C LEU A 222 -24.39 -0.46 21.62
N GLY A 223 -24.85 -0.71 22.85
CA GLY A 223 -24.79 -2.03 23.50
C GLY A 223 -23.38 -2.44 23.97
N MET A 224 -22.45 -1.49 24.07
CA MET A 224 -21.08 -1.73 24.48
C MET A 224 -20.75 -1.09 25.83
N GLY A 225 -19.76 -1.67 26.51
CA GLY A 225 -19.20 -1.15 27.74
C GLY A 225 -17.68 -1.18 27.74
N VAL A 226 -17.09 -0.35 28.59
CA VAL A 226 -15.64 -0.28 28.80
C VAL A 226 -15.31 -0.88 30.17
N LEU A 227 -14.38 -1.83 30.20
CA LEU A 227 -13.92 -2.50 31.41
C LEU A 227 -12.42 -2.28 31.60
N ASP A 228 -12.00 -1.87 32.80
CA ASP A 228 -10.58 -1.73 33.10
C ASP A 228 -9.95 -3.07 33.51
N VAL A 229 -8.71 -3.28 33.10
CA VAL A 229 -7.89 -4.42 33.55
C VAL A 229 -7.00 -3.98 34.70
N ALA A 230 -6.89 -4.83 35.72
CA ALA A 230 -6.02 -4.56 36.86
C ALA A 230 -4.56 -4.33 36.41
N PRO A 231 -3.85 -3.32 36.97
CA PRO A 231 -2.46 -3.07 36.60
C PRO A 231 -1.55 -4.28 36.87
N GLY A 232 -0.63 -4.56 35.94
CA GLY A 232 0.43 -5.55 36.12
C GLY A 232 0.08 -7.00 35.74
N GLU A 233 -1.16 -7.28 35.36
CA GLU A 233 -1.55 -8.58 34.80
C GLU A 233 -1.63 -8.53 33.27
N GLN A 234 -1.16 -9.59 32.60
CA GLN A 234 -1.43 -9.76 31.16
C GLN A 234 -2.93 -10.02 30.97
N PRO A 235 -3.60 -9.29 30.06
CA PRO A 235 -5.03 -9.45 29.84
C PRO A 235 -5.36 -10.83 29.27
N HIS A 236 -6.55 -11.32 29.58
CA HIS A 236 -7.15 -12.41 28.81
C HIS A 236 -7.68 -11.85 27.49
N LEU A 237 -7.02 -12.24 26.40
CA LEU A 237 -7.40 -11.88 25.03
C LEU A 237 -7.80 -13.13 24.23
N TRP A 238 -8.10 -12.96 22.95
CA TRP A 238 -8.49 -14.06 22.06
C TRP A 238 -7.46 -15.18 21.99
N SER A 239 -7.95 -16.42 22.03
CA SER A 239 -7.16 -17.61 21.76
C SER A 239 -6.61 -17.61 20.32
N GLU A 240 -5.61 -18.46 20.03
CA GLU A 240 -5.08 -18.63 18.66
C GLU A 240 -6.20 -19.00 17.68
N ALA A 241 -7.11 -19.89 18.09
CA ALA A 241 -8.25 -20.31 17.27
C ALA A 241 -9.21 -19.15 16.97
N GLN A 242 -9.58 -18.36 17.99
CA GLN A 242 -10.45 -17.19 17.80
C GLN A 242 -9.78 -16.14 16.90
N ALA A 243 -8.50 -15.84 17.14
CA ALA A 243 -7.76 -14.84 16.36
C ALA A 243 -7.51 -15.26 14.89
N ASP A 244 -7.52 -16.55 14.59
CA ASP A 244 -7.30 -17.07 13.24
C ASP A 244 -8.59 -17.31 12.42
N VAL A 245 -9.77 -17.06 12.98
CA VAL A 245 -11.04 -17.16 12.23
C VAL A 245 -11.04 -16.18 11.04
N PRO A 246 -11.31 -16.63 9.80
CA PRO A 246 -11.46 -15.75 8.64
C PRO A 246 -12.62 -14.76 8.78
N TYR A 247 -12.56 -13.67 8.03
CA TYR A 247 -13.67 -12.73 7.93
C TYR A 247 -14.84 -13.37 7.17
N ASP A 248 -16.04 -13.27 7.72
CA ASP A 248 -17.29 -13.70 7.09
C ASP A 248 -18.22 -12.50 6.86
N PRO A 249 -18.53 -12.13 5.61
CA PRO A 249 -19.46 -11.04 5.32
C PRO A 249 -20.94 -11.38 5.53
N GLU A 250 -21.31 -12.67 5.64
CA GLU A 250 -22.70 -13.10 5.81
C GLU A 250 -23.15 -13.08 7.27
N GLU A 251 -22.21 -13.26 8.21
CA GLU A 251 -22.45 -13.23 9.65
C GLU A 251 -21.70 -12.06 10.30
N PRO A 252 -22.39 -10.96 10.66
CA PRO A 252 -21.76 -9.82 11.33
C PRO A 252 -21.15 -10.26 12.66
N TRP A 253 -19.84 -10.08 12.81
CA TRP A 253 -19.17 -10.38 14.07
C TRP A 253 -19.47 -9.30 15.13
N GLU A 254 -19.83 -9.75 16.33
CA GLU A 254 -20.28 -8.91 17.45
C GLU A 254 -19.37 -9.02 18.68
N GLY A 255 -18.18 -9.60 18.53
CA GLY A 255 -17.27 -9.92 19.62
C GLY A 255 -17.27 -11.41 19.97
N ASP A 256 -16.27 -11.82 20.75
CA ASP A 256 -16.11 -13.20 21.19
C ASP A 256 -16.16 -13.31 22.71
N GLU A 257 -16.73 -14.41 23.22
CA GLU A 257 -16.60 -14.75 24.64
C GLU A 257 -15.14 -15.16 24.92
N VAL A 258 -14.48 -14.38 25.78
CA VAL A 258 -13.09 -14.61 26.18
C VAL A 258 -13.07 -14.98 27.67
N PRO A 259 -12.34 -16.03 28.07
CA PRO A 259 -12.27 -16.43 29.48
C PRO A 259 -11.84 -15.27 30.39
N GLY A 260 -12.57 -15.04 31.47
CA GLY A 260 -12.26 -13.97 32.43
C GLY A 260 -12.68 -12.56 31.99
N VAL A 261 -13.38 -12.42 30.86
CA VAL A 261 -13.97 -11.15 30.40
C VAL A 261 -15.50 -11.24 30.51
N SER A 262 -16.13 -10.26 31.16
CA SER A 262 -17.59 -10.18 31.23
C SER A 262 -18.15 -9.55 29.95
N GLY A 263 -18.97 -10.30 29.21
CA GLY A 263 -19.45 -9.90 27.89
C GLY A 263 -18.56 -10.39 26.73
N LYS A 264 -18.93 -10.03 25.50
CA LYS A 264 -18.19 -10.40 24.29
C LYS A 264 -17.09 -9.37 24.00
N LEU A 265 -15.82 -9.78 24.01
CA LEU A 265 -14.71 -8.90 23.70
C LEU A 265 -14.70 -8.53 22.21
N VAL A 266 -14.78 -7.23 21.93
CA VAL A 266 -14.75 -6.67 20.57
C VAL A 266 -13.39 -6.02 20.29
N MET A 267 -12.87 -5.26 21.26
CA MET A 267 -11.59 -4.56 21.13
C MET A 267 -10.92 -4.48 22.50
N ALA A 268 -9.59 -4.55 22.54
CA ALA A 268 -8.82 -4.15 23.71
C ALA A 268 -8.07 -2.86 23.40
N VAL A 269 -7.84 -2.03 24.40
CA VAL A 269 -7.05 -0.80 24.28
C VAL A 269 -5.83 -0.92 25.16
N LEU A 270 -4.67 -0.64 24.58
CA LEU A 270 -3.39 -0.60 25.28
C LEU A 270 -2.90 0.84 25.36
N SER A 271 -2.99 1.42 26.55
CA SER A 271 -2.71 2.83 26.83
C SER A 271 -1.32 3.01 27.44
N SER A 272 -0.45 3.75 26.75
CA SER A 272 0.87 4.13 27.25
C SER A 272 0.90 5.59 27.68
N GLU A 273 1.42 5.85 28.88
CA GLU A 273 1.47 7.20 29.44
C GLU A 273 2.28 8.20 28.59
N ARG A 274 3.22 7.72 27.78
CA ARG A 274 4.06 8.54 26.90
C ARG A 274 3.82 8.27 25.42
N GLY A 275 2.79 7.48 25.10
CA GLY A 275 2.57 6.98 23.74
C GLY A 275 3.62 5.97 23.29
N TRP A 276 3.78 5.87 21.98
CA TRP A 276 4.47 4.76 21.32
C TRP A 276 5.59 5.24 20.40
N PRO A 277 6.52 4.35 19.99
CA PRO A 277 7.58 4.72 19.05
C PRO A 277 7.09 5.37 17.76
N TYR A 278 5.93 4.96 17.22
CA TYR A 278 5.38 5.54 15.99
C TYR A 278 4.98 7.02 16.17
N GLY A 279 4.55 7.41 17.38
CA GLY A 279 4.25 8.78 17.76
C GLY A 279 5.44 9.50 18.39
N ASN A 280 6.66 8.99 18.20
CA ASN A 280 7.91 9.54 18.73
C ASN A 280 7.94 9.78 20.26
N PHE A 281 7.09 9.10 21.03
CA PHE A 281 6.89 9.36 22.48
C PHE A 281 6.52 10.82 22.83
N GLN A 282 5.95 11.57 21.87
CA GLN A 282 5.54 12.96 22.07
C GLN A 282 4.10 13.00 22.58
N ARG A 283 3.92 13.04 23.91
CA ARG A 283 2.61 13.28 24.55
C ARG A 283 2.15 14.74 24.45
N ASN A 284 3.08 15.69 24.28
CA ASN A 284 2.84 17.11 24.50
C ASN A 284 3.50 17.95 23.40
N GLU A 285 2.74 18.35 22.38
CA GLU A 285 2.92 19.59 21.60
C GLU A 285 1.69 19.75 20.66
N MET A 286 0.50 19.97 21.23
CA MET A 286 -0.81 19.99 20.54
C MET A 286 -1.20 18.66 19.84
N PRO A 287 -2.48 18.24 19.87
CA PRO A 287 -2.92 17.13 19.04
C PRO A 287 -2.86 17.58 17.57
N ASP A 288 -1.83 17.17 16.83
CA ASP A 288 -1.69 17.45 15.39
C ASP A 288 -2.74 16.71 14.54
N THR A 289 -3.47 15.76 15.13
CA THR A 289 -4.56 15.04 14.48
C THR A 289 -5.81 15.09 15.33
N SER A 290 -6.68 16.05 15.04
CA SER A 290 -8.07 15.95 15.46
C SER A 290 -8.65 14.66 14.90
N THR A 291 -9.09 13.76 15.77
CA THR A 291 -10.00 12.67 15.37
C THR A 291 -11.41 13.26 15.21
N LEU A 292 -12.33 12.49 14.62
CA LEU A 292 -13.74 12.86 14.50
C LEU A 292 -14.34 13.28 15.86
N THR A 293 -13.85 12.70 16.94
CA THR A 293 -14.32 13.01 18.29
C THR A 293 -13.48 14.08 19.00
N GLU A 294 -12.38 14.59 18.43
CA GLU A 294 -11.35 15.41 19.10
C GLU A 294 -10.58 14.67 20.20
N TYR A 295 -10.56 13.34 20.13
CA TYR A 295 -9.78 12.45 20.97
C TYR A 295 -8.31 12.40 20.53
N ASP A 296 -7.38 12.53 21.49
CA ASP A 296 -5.94 12.36 21.27
C ASP A 296 -5.56 10.88 21.36
N ALA A 297 -5.43 10.24 20.20
CA ALA A 297 -5.09 8.83 20.09
C ALA A 297 -3.60 8.53 20.25
N ALA A 298 -2.72 9.51 20.46
CA ALA A 298 -1.27 9.29 20.50
C ALA A 298 -0.82 8.31 21.60
N CYS A 299 -1.60 8.20 22.68
CA CYS A 299 -1.29 7.34 23.83
C CYS A 299 -1.86 5.93 23.72
N ASP A 300 -2.87 5.71 22.89
CA ASP A 300 -3.63 4.47 22.89
C ASP A 300 -3.35 3.64 21.64
N ALA A 301 -3.40 2.32 21.79
CA ALA A 301 -3.31 1.37 20.69
C ALA A 301 -4.54 0.45 20.72
N TYR A 302 -5.30 0.43 19.62
CA TYR A 302 -6.51 -0.39 19.48
C TYR A 302 -6.15 -1.80 19.04
N ILE A 303 -6.20 -2.73 19.98
CA ILE A 303 -5.81 -4.13 19.81
C ILE A 303 -7.02 -4.96 19.42
N ARG A 304 -6.92 -5.56 18.23
CA ARG A 304 -7.94 -6.41 17.61
C ARG A 304 -7.50 -7.87 17.58
N ARG A 305 -8.43 -8.76 17.25
CA ARG A 305 -8.11 -10.16 16.90
C ARG A 305 -7.01 -10.27 15.87
N GLU A 306 -7.08 -9.41 14.85
CA GLU A 306 -6.10 -9.37 13.76
C GLU A 306 -4.69 -9.10 14.25
N ASN A 307 -4.53 -8.18 15.22
CA ASN A 307 -3.21 -7.88 15.79
C ASN A 307 -2.71 -9.05 16.66
N LEU A 308 -3.61 -9.65 17.44
CA LEU A 308 -3.23 -10.75 18.33
C LEU A 308 -2.87 -12.02 17.56
N ARG A 309 -3.48 -12.30 16.40
CA ARG A 309 -3.05 -13.38 15.51
C ARG A 309 -1.59 -13.21 15.09
N VAL A 310 -1.19 -11.99 14.71
CA VAL A 310 0.21 -11.70 14.37
C VAL A 310 1.13 -12.08 15.53
N TRP A 311 0.76 -11.68 16.75
CA TRP A 311 1.51 -12.05 17.94
C TRP A 311 1.57 -13.57 18.15
N HIS A 312 0.47 -14.31 18.05
CA HIS A 312 0.47 -15.77 18.22
C HIS A 312 1.43 -16.46 17.24
N ILE A 313 1.44 -16.04 15.97
CA ILE A 313 2.37 -16.56 14.96
C ILE A 313 3.83 -16.23 15.35
N VAL A 314 4.11 -14.98 15.69
CA VAL A 314 5.46 -14.53 16.08
C VAL A 314 5.94 -15.25 17.33
N LYS A 315 5.11 -15.35 18.36
CA LYS A 315 5.38 -16.01 19.64
C LYS A 315 5.74 -17.48 19.45
N LYS A 316 4.98 -18.21 18.62
CA LYS A 316 5.26 -19.62 18.30
C LYS A 316 6.67 -19.83 17.77
N TRP A 317 7.07 -19.03 16.78
CA TRP A 317 8.40 -19.15 16.17
C TRP A 317 9.51 -18.58 17.05
N LEU A 318 9.22 -17.54 17.84
CA LEU A 318 10.13 -17.02 18.85
C LEU A 318 10.44 -18.09 19.92
N GLY A 319 9.43 -18.82 20.40
CA GLY A 319 9.61 -19.94 21.33
C GLY A 319 10.54 -21.02 20.77
N MET A 320 10.27 -21.48 19.54
CA MET A 320 11.13 -22.45 18.88
C MET A 320 12.57 -21.95 18.71
N TRP A 321 12.77 -20.66 18.43
CA TRP A 321 14.09 -20.07 18.36
C TRP A 321 14.80 -20.09 19.71
N MET A 322 14.11 -19.68 20.78
CA MET A 322 14.70 -19.63 22.13
C MET A 322 15.03 -21.02 22.67
N GLU A 323 14.21 -22.03 22.39
CA GLU A 323 14.45 -23.42 22.84
C GLU A 323 15.57 -24.13 22.06
N SER A 324 15.62 -23.95 20.73
CA SER A 324 16.51 -24.75 19.87
C SER A 324 17.74 -24.00 19.37
N GLY A 325 17.74 -22.67 19.39
CA GLY A 325 18.78 -21.80 18.83
C GLY A 325 18.93 -21.85 17.30
N ARG A 326 18.15 -22.69 16.59
CA ARG A 326 18.40 -23.05 15.18
C ARG A 326 17.52 -22.35 14.16
N VAL A 327 16.34 -21.86 14.55
CA VAL A 327 15.34 -21.35 13.59
C VAL A 327 14.98 -19.90 13.92
N VAL A 328 15.66 -18.96 13.28
CA VAL A 328 15.27 -17.55 13.26
C VAL A 328 14.35 -17.34 12.05
N ARG A 329 13.05 -17.12 12.29
CA ARG A 329 12.08 -16.86 11.22
C ARG A 329 11.81 -15.37 11.05
N PRO A 330 11.99 -14.81 9.85
CA PRO A 330 11.51 -13.49 9.50
C PRO A 330 10.03 -13.52 9.10
N PHE A 331 9.28 -12.49 9.47
CA PHE A 331 7.90 -12.29 9.07
C PHE A 331 7.73 -10.96 8.35
N ILE A 332 6.76 -10.91 7.44
CA ILE A 332 6.26 -9.66 6.88
C ILE A 332 4.76 -9.57 7.10
N VAL A 333 4.34 -8.55 7.85
CA VAL A 333 2.95 -8.23 8.13
C VAL A 333 2.47 -7.28 7.04
N ILE A 334 1.55 -7.78 6.21
CA ILE A 334 1.04 -7.09 5.03
C ILE A 334 -0.43 -6.77 5.28
N GLY A 335 -0.81 -5.51 5.14
CA GLY A 335 -2.21 -5.11 5.24
C GLY A 335 -2.46 -3.75 4.59
N THR A 336 -3.71 -3.51 4.24
CA THR A 336 -4.18 -2.28 3.57
C THR A 336 -3.63 -1.02 4.25
N PRO A 337 -3.11 -0.03 3.51
CA PRO A 337 -2.72 1.26 4.09
C PRO A 337 -3.90 1.92 4.83
N GLY A 338 -3.64 2.50 6.00
CA GLY A 338 -4.66 3.16 6.82
C GLY A 338 -5.32 2.29 7.90
N ILE A 339 -4.99 0.99 8.00
CA ILE A 339 -5.52 0.10 9.06
C ILE A 339 -4.80 0.19 10.41
N GLY A 340 -3.86 1.14 10.59
CA GLY A 340 -3.16 1.32 11.86
C GLY A 340 -2.17 0.20 12.23
N LYS A 341 -1.40 -0.34 11.28
CA LYS A 341 -0.44 -1.43 11.56
C LYS A 341 0.63 -1.02 12.58
N SER A 342 1.28 0.12 12.40
CA SER A 342 2.31 0.64 13.33
C SER A 342 1.69 1.05 14.67
N PHE A 343 0.54 1.72 14.59
CA PHE A 343 -0.32 2.15 15.70
C PHE A 343 -0.70 1.00 16.65
N ALA A 344 -1.22 -0.12 16.11
CA ALA A 344 -1.72 -1.24 16.90
C ALA A 344 -0.76 -2.45 16.91
N THR A 345 -0.43 -3.02 15.74
CA THR A 345 0.41 -4.24 15.67
C THR A 345 1.82 -3.98 16.18
N GLY A 346 2.44 -2.85 15.80
CA GLY A 346 3.78 -2.50 16.27
C GLY A 346 3.81 -2.33 17.79
N SER A 347 2.85 -1.59 18.34
CA SER A 347 2.68 -1.36 19.78
C SER A 347 2.46 -2.67 20.55
N LEU A 348 1.56 -3.53 20.07
CA LEU A 348 1.30 -4.85 20.66
C LEU A 348 2.55 -5.72 20.64
N LEU A 349 3.24 -5.83 19.50
CA LEU A 349 4.45 -6.64 19.37
C LEU A 349 5.53 -6.16 20.33
N LEU A 350 5.74 -4.84 20.43
CA LEU A 350 6.72 -4.28 21.34
C LEU A 350 6.37 -4.64 22.80
N TYR A 351 5.12 -4.37 23.22
CA TYR A 351 4.65 -4.70 24.56
C TYR A 351 4.85 -6.18 24.88
N GLN A 352 4.43 -7.06 23.97
CA GLN A 352 4.49 -8.52 24.14
C GLN A 352 5.93 -9.05 24.15
N LEU A 353 6.83 -8.49 23.33
CA LEU A 353 8.25 -8.87 23.32
C LEU A 353 8.97 -8.44 24.61
N LEU A 354 8.65 -7.28 25.18
CA LEU A 354 9.22 -6.85 26.45
C LEU A 354 8.77 -7.74 27.63
N HIS A 355 7.55 -8.27 27.57
CA HIS A 355 6.99 -9.22 28.55
C HIS A 355 7.28 -10.70 28.24
N TYR A 356 8.04 -10.99 27.18
CA TYR A 356 8.29 -12.36 26.79
C TYR A 356 9.05 -13.12 27.89
N PRO A 357 8.63 -14.31 28.34
CA PRO A 357 9.12 -14.92 29.58
C PRO A 357 10.58 -15.40 29.55
N SER A 358 11.23 -15.41 28.39
CA SER A 358 12.61 -15.86 28.27
C SER A 358 13.59 -14.71 28.52
N ASP A 359 14.50 -14.90 29.47
CA ASP A 359 15.60 -13.98 29.74
C ASP A 359 16.64 -13.97 28.61
N ASP A 360 16.65 -14.97 27.73
CA ASP A 360 17.57 -15.02 26.58
C ASP A 360 17.34 -13.87 25.60
N LEU A 361 16.10 -13.39 25.47
CA LEU A 361 15.80 -12.22 24.64
C LEU A 361 16.19 -10.97 25.42
N LYS A 362 17.32 -10.34 25.10
CA LYS A 362 17.85 -9.19 25.87
C LYS A 362 17.38 -7.84 25.33
N VAL A 363 17.13 -7.76 24.02
CA VAL A 363 16.91 -6.47 23.34
C VAL A 363 15.74 -6.55 22.35
N VAL A 364 14.96 -5.47 22.26
CA VAL A 364 13.96 -5.26 21.21
C VAL A 364 14.28 -3.95 20.48
N ALA A 365 14.47 -3.99 19.17
CA ALA A 365 14.72 -2.80 18.36
C ALA A 365 13.48 -2.47 17.52
N TYR A 366 13.00 -1.24 17.60
CA TYR A 366 11.87 -0.73 16.82
C TYR A 366 12.35 0.33 15.84
N PHE A 367 12.24 0.06 14.54
CA PHE A 367 12.56 0.97 13.45
C PHE A 367 11.28 1.59 12.90
N VAL A 368 11.23 2.91 12.78
CA VAL A 368 10.06 3.66 12.27
C VAL A 368 10.49 5.00 11.71
N GLU A 369 9.94 5.42 10.57
CA GLU A 369 10.15 6.76 9.99
C GLU A 369 11.62 7.21 9.87
N GLY A 370 12.54 6.31 9.50
CA GLY A 370 13.97 6.66 9.40
C GLY A 370 14.68 6.84 10.75
N LYS A 371 13.99 6.56 11.87
CA LYS A 371 14.49 6.52 13.24
C LYS A 371 14.51 5.09 13.79
N ALA A 372 15.16 4.89 14.93
CA ALA A 372 15.14 3.63 15.66
C ALA A 372 15.18 3.81 17.19
N TYR A 373 14.53 2.90 17.90
CA TYR A 373 14.49 2.82 19.36
C TYR A 373 14.95 1.42 19.78
N ILE A 374 15.99 1.34 20.61
CA ILE A 374 16.54 0.08 21.13
C ILE A 374 16.17 -0.05 22.60
N PHE A 375 15.35 -1.04 22.95
CA PHE A 375 14.90 -1.34 24.30
C PHE A 375 15.78 -2.43 24.90
N HIS A 376 16.52 -2.10 25.96
CA HIS A 376 17.32 -3.04 26.73
C HIS A 376 16.48 -3.57 27.90
N ARG A 377 16.17 -4.87 27.90
CA ARG A 377 15.22 -5.47 28.84
C ARG A 377 15.77 -5.57 30.27
N GLU A 378 17.04 -5.96 30.40
CA GLU A 378 17.69 -6.12 31.71
C GLU A 378 17.91 -4.77 32.40
N GLU A 379 18.39 -3.79 31.63
CA GLU A 379 18.72 -2.45 32.13
C GLU A 379 17.49 -1.53 32.20
N ARG A 380 16.35 -1.97 31.65
CA ARG A 380 15.10 -1.20 31.53
C ARG A 380 15.31 0.20 30.96
N ARG A 381 16.15 0.33 29.93
CA ARG A 381 16.44 1.62 29.25
C ARG A 381 16.15 1.57 27.76
N VAL A 382 15.94 2.74 27.17
CA VAL A 382 15.66 2.91 25.74
C VAL A 382 16.65 3.88 25.12
N VAL A 383 17.28 3.49 24.02
CA VAL A 383 18.20 4.34 23.26
C VAL A 383 17.59 4.71 21.91
N TYR A 384 17.53 6.00 21.64
CA TYR A 384 17.00 6.57 20.41
C TYR A 384 18.10 6.95 19.42
N TYR A 385 17.87 6.59 18.16
CA TYR A 385 18.75 6.88 17.04
C TYR A 385 17.98 7.66 15.98
N THR A 386 18.46 8.87 15.68
CA THR A 386 17.94 9.70 14.58
C THR A 386 18.25 9.14 13.20
N ARG A 387 19.22 8.21 13.10
CA ARG A 387 19.59 7.51 11.86
C ARG A 387 19.52 6.01 12.09
N GLN A 388 18.67 5.31 11.32
CA GLN A 388 18.55 3.85 11.40
C GLN A 388 19.88 3.11 11.21
N GLN A 389 20.77 3.57 10.33
CA GLN A 389 22.05 2.89 10.10
C GLN A 389 22.89 2.80 11.38
N ALA A 390 22.86 3.82 12.23
CA ALA A 390 23.61 3.79 13.48
C ALA A 390 23.04 2.78 14.48
N ALA A 391 21.71 2.60 14.49
CA ALA A 391 21.09 1.54 15.27
C ALA A 391 21.46 0.15 14.73
N VAL A 392 21.55 0.00 13.40
CA VAL A 392 22.03 -1.26 12.77
C VAL A 392 23.47 -1.57 13.20
N ASP A 393 24.37 -0.59 13.15
CA ASP A 393 25.77 -0.76 13.56
C ASP A 393 25.90 -1.19 15.04
N GLU A 394 25.07 -0.62 15.94
CA GLU A 394 25.02 -1.03 17.35
C GLU A 394 24.46 -2.46 17.52
N ILE A 395 23.42 -2.83 16.75
CA ILE A 395 22.88 -4.20 16.79
C ILE A 395 23.91 -5.21 16.32
N GLU A 396 24.69 -4.91 15.26
CA GLU A 396 25.78 -5.79 14.83
C GLU A 396 26.83 -5.98 15.92
N ASP A 397 27.15 -4.93 16.67
CA ASP A 397 28.07 -5.03 17.80
C ASP A 397 27.52 -5.88 18.95
N MET A 398 26.24 -5.70 19.29
CA MET A 398 25.52 -6.55 20.24
C MET A 398 25.54 -8.02 19.81
N ILE A 399 25.32 -8.30 18.52
CA ILE A 399 25.40 -9.65 17.95
C ILE A 399 26.81 -10.24 18.11
N ARG A 400 27.88 -9.46 17.85
CA ARG A 400 29.27 -9.91 18.07
C ARG A 400 29.54 -10.25 19.54
N ARG A 401 28.88 -9.56 20.47
CA ARG A 401 28.91 -9.85 21.92
C ARG A 401 28.00 -11.01 22.34
N GLY A 402 27.27 -11.64 21.42
CA GLY A 402 26.38 -12.77 21.70
C GLY A 402 25.00 -12.38 22.23
N VAL A 403 24.62 -11.11 22.15
CA VAL A 403 23.31 -10.62 22.60
C VAL A 403 22.23 -11.05 21.60
N LYS A 404 21.18 -11.69 22.09
CA LYS A 404 19.98 -12.02 21.29
C LYS A 404 18.95 -10.91 21.42
N GLY A 405 18.37 -10.52 20.30
CA GLY A 405 17.31 -9.51 20.25
C GLY A 405 16.29 -9.77 19.14
N TYR A 406 15.27 -8.93 19.10
CA TYR A 406 14.19 -9.00 18.13
C TYR A 406 13.95 -7.64 17.48
N ILE A 407 13.68 -7.62 16.19
CA ILE A 407 13.49 -6.40 15.41
C ILE A 407 12.02 -6.27 15.00
N ILE A 408 11.42 -5.13 15.33
CA ILE A 408 10.18 -4.64 14.71
C ILE A 408 10.60 -3.57 13.71
N PHE A 409 10.28 -3.75 12.45
CA PHE A 409 10.68 -2.82 11.40
C PHE A 409 9.46 -2.30 10.66
N ASP A 410 9.10 -1.05 10.89
CA ASP A 410 8.05 -0.36 10.16
C ASP A 410 8.62 0.38 8.96
N ILE A 411 8.24 -0.09 7.75
CA ILE A 411 8.81 0.44 6.51
C ILE A 411 8.21 1.82 6.19
N SER A 412 9.10 2.79 6.03
CA SER A 412 8.86 4.11 5.44
C SER A 412 9.72 4.34 4.18
N GLU A 413 9.52 5.48 3.49
CA GLU A 413 10.36 5.86 2.34
C GLU A 413 11.82 6.11 2.72
N ASN A 414 12.06 6.64 3.92
CA ASN A 414 13.39 6.97 4.45
C ASN A 414 14.04 5.80 5.21
N SER A 415 13.56 4.58 5.00
CA SER A 415 14.09 3.40 5.69
C SER A 415 15.44 2.98 5.13
N VAL A 416 16.33 2.51 6.01
CA VAL A 416 17.57 1.82 5.62
C VAL A 416 17.23 0.63 4.73
N HIS A 417 18.16 0.30 3.84
CA HIS A 417 18.00 -0.87 2.98
C HIS A 417 17.81 -2.11 3.86
N ILE A 418 16.68 -2.80 3.69
CA ILE A 418 16.28 -3.93 4.53
C ILE A 418 17.34 -5.06 4.53
N GLY A 419 18.15 -5.14 3.47
CA GLY A 419 19.26 -6.09 3.40
C GLY A 419 20.42 -5.82 4.35
N ASP A 420 20.50 -4.63 4.94
CA ASP A 420 21.50 -4.26 5.94
C ASP A 420 21.09 -4.74 7.34
N LEU A 421 19.85 -5.23 7.51
CA LEU A 421 19.39 -5.74 8.80
C LEU A 421 19.97 -7.13 9.10
N PRO A 422 20.45 -7.36 10.33
CA PRO A 422 21.20 -8.57 10.67
C PRO A 422 20.35 -9.83 10.66
N TYR A 423 20.92 -10.93 10.17
CA TYR A 423 20.24 -12.24 10.07
C TYR A 423 20.16 -13.00 11.39
N ALA A 424 21.01 -12.66 12.36
CA ALA A 424 21.10 -13.37 13.63
C ALA A 424 19.90 -13.10 14.57
N TRP A 425 19.17 -12.02 14.35
CA TRP A 425 18.00 -11.63 15.14
C TRP A 425 16.69 -11.94 14.41
N GLY A 426 15.65 -12.27 15.19
CA GLY A 426 14.29 -12.37 14.69
C GLY A 426 13.78 -11.02 14.19
N ILE A 427 12.93 -11.02 13.17
CA ILE A 427 12.39 -9.77 12.60
C ILE A 427 10.93 -9.92 12.21
N VAL A 428 10.13 -8.91 12.54
CA VAL A 428 8.81 -8.67 11.98
C VAL A 428 8.85 -7.35 11.22
N LEU A 429 8.59 -7.44 9.93
CA LEU A 429 8.52 -6.31 9.02
C LEU A 429 7.06 -5.88 8.87
N ILE A 430 6.72 -4.63 9.16
CA ILE A 430 5.40 -4.05 8.91
C ILE A 430 5.45 -3.32 7.57
N SER A 431 4.55 -3.69 6.64
CA SER A 431 4.56 -3.13 5.29
C SER A 431 3.17 -2.94 4.70
N SER A 432 3.04 -1.95 3.82
CA SER A 432 1.95 -1.92 2.86
C SER A 432 2.12 -3.04 1.83
N PRO A 433 1.05 -3.47 1.16
CA PRO A 433 1.11 -4.43 0.05
C PRO A 433 1.82 -3.83 -1.16
N ASN A 434 3.14 -3.77 -1.10
CA ASN A 434 4.01 -3.40 -2.21
C ASN A 434 4.82 -4.63 -2.63
N VAL A 435 4.57 -5.07 -3.87
CA VAL A 435 5.09 -6.34 -4.38
C VAL A 435 6.59 -6.30 -4.65
N LYS A 436 7.14 -5.13 -5.02
CA LYS A 436 8.59 -4.96 -5.18
C LYS A 436 9.29 -5.06 -3.83
N LYS A 437 8.77 -4.39 -2.79
CA LYS A 437 9.31 -4.47 -1.43
C LYS A 437 9.22 -5.91 -0.89
N PHE A 438 8.11 -6.61 -1.15
CA PHE A 438 7.95 -8.02 -0.79
C PHE A 438 8.94 -8.94 -1.51
N HIS A 439 9.07 -8.81 -2.84
CA HIS A 439 10.00 -9.62 -3.64
C HIS A 439 11.45 -9.36 -3.26
N GLU A 440 11.83 -8.10 -3.04
CA GLU A 440 13.18 -7.77 -2.60
C GLU A 440 13.49 -8.41 -1.24
N PHE A 441 12.55 -8.33 -0.30
CA PHE A 441 12.74 -8.90 1.03
C PHE A 441 12.80 -10.43 1.01
N THR A 442 11.87 -11.09 0.32
CA THR A 442 11.83 -12.56 0.22
C THR A 442 13.03 -13.12 -0.53
N LYS A 443 13.56 -12.41 -1.55
CA LYS A 443 14.80 -12.80 -2.25
C LYS A 443 16.01 -12.82 -1.30
N ARG A 444 16.13 -11.84 -0.40
CA ARG A 444 17.23 -11.76 0.58
C ARG A 444 17.00 -12.68 1.78
N ARG A 445 15.75 -12.84 2.23
CA ARG A 445 15.34 -13.73 3.33
C ARG A 445 14.38 -14.80 2.82
N GLN A 446 14.92 -15.84 2.19
CA GLN A 446 14.17 -16.92 1.51
C GLN A 446 13.16 -17.68 2.40
N LYS A 447 13.24 -17.55 3.74
CA LYS A 447 12.32 -18.17 4.70
C LYS A 447 11.27 -17.21 5.28
N THR A 448 11.15 -16.00 4.72
CA THR A 448 10.14 -15.04 5.15
C THR A 448 8.74 -15.58 4.92
N LEU A 449 7.90 -15.54 5.96
CA LEU A 449 6.49 -15.87 5.85
C LEU A 449 5.63 -14.60 5.84
N PRO A 450 4.71 -14.46 4.86
CA PRO A 450 3.73 -13.37 4.88
C PRO A 450 2.66 -13.63 5.95
N ILE A 451 2.28 -12.57 6.65
CA ILE A 451 1.13 -12.52 7.55
C ILE A 451 0.20 -11.44 7.02
N TYR A 452 -0.87 -11.85 6.35
CA TYR A 452 -1.87 -10.93 5.82
C TYR A 452 -2.83 -10.48 6.93
N MET A 453 -3.13 -9.19 6.98
CA MET A 453 -4.06 -8.56 7.93
C MET A 453 -5.30 -8.02 7.23
N ASN A 454 -6.47 -8.33 7.80
CA ASN A 454 -7.74 -7.77 7.37
C ASN A 454 -7.92 -6.31 7.87
N CYS A 455 -8.79 -5.57 7.18
CA CYS A 455 -9.24 -4.24 7.59
C CYS A 455 -10.11 -4.30 8.85
N TYR A 456 -10.60 -3.13 9.30
CA TYR A 456 -11.51 -3.05 10.43
C TYR A 456 -12.91 -3.57 10.09
N GLU A 457 -13.60 -4.07 11.10
CA GLU A 457 -15.01 -4.45 11.04
C GLU A 457 -15.89 -3.39 11.72
N ASP A 458 -17.19 -3.38 11.40
CA ASP A 458 -18.14 -2.40 11.95
C ASP A 458 -18.17 -2.42 13.49
N ALA A 459 -18.12 -3.60 14.10
CA ALA A 459 -18.06 -3.74 15.55
C ALA A 459 -16.80 -3.10 16.15
N GLU A 460 -15.65 -3.22 15.47
CA GLU A 460 -14.39 -2.62 15.92
C GLU A 460 -14.42 -1.09 15.81
N PHE A 461 -15.07 -0.53 14.78
CA PHE A 461 -15.31 0.92 14.69
C PHE A 461 -16.24 1.44 15.77
N LYS A 462 -17.34 0.71 16.04
CA LYS A 462 -18.23 1.05 17.17
C LYS A 462 -17.47 1.03 18.49
N ALA A 463 -16.62 0.02 18.69
CA ALA A 463 -15.81 -0.10 19.90
C ALA A 463 -14.82 1.06 20.06
N ALA A 464 -14.13 1.45 18.98
CA ALA A 464 -13.25 2.62 18.98
C ALA A 464 -14.01 3.91 19.32
N LEU A 465 -15.16 4.15 18.67
CA LEU A 465 -16.00 5.31 18.95
C LEU A 465 -16.49 5.33 20.41
N VAL A 466 -16.93 4.19 20.94
CA VAL A 466 -17.35 4.04 22.35
C VAL A 466 -16.20 4.35 23.29
N TRP A 467 -14.98 3.85 23.00
CA TRP A 467 -13.79 4.15 23.79
C TRP A 467 -13.47 5.65 23.81
N GLU A 468 -13.41 6.29 22.63
CA GLU A 468 -13.09 7.71 22.51
C GLU A 468 -14.08 8.58 23.29
N ARG A 469 -15.39 8.34 23.13
CA ARG A 469 -16.43 9.07 23.87
C ARG A 469 -16.43 8.76 25.36
N HIS A 470 -16.21 7.50 25.75
CA HIS A 470 -16.10 7.12 27.15
C HIS A 470 -14.95 7.85 27.83
N TRP A 471 -13.78 7.88 27.18
CA TRP A 471 -12.62 8.62 27.67
C TRP A 471 -12.92 10.11 27.85
N GLN A 472 -13.62 10.74 26.90
CA GLN A 472 -14.02 12.15 27.01
C GLN A 472 -14.95 12.42 28.19
N VAL A 473 -15.91 11.52 28.43
CA VAL A 473 -16.85 11.62 29.56
C VAL A 473 -16.11 11.46 30.88
N VAL A 474 -15.29 10.42 31.04
CA VAL A 474 -14.54 10.14 32.28
C VAL A 474 -13.53 11.24 32.59
N ASN A 475 -12.98 11.90 31.56
CA ASN A 475 -12.06 13.03 31.71
C ASN A 475 -12.77 14.41 31.71
N ASN A 476 -14.09 14.47 31.86
CA ASN A 476 -14.89 15.70 31.93
C ASN A 476 -14.71 16.65 30.72
N ARG A 477 -14.38 16.12 29.55
CA ARG A 477 -14.29 16.89 28.29
C ARG A 477 -15.66 17.16 27.69
N ILE A 478 -16.58 16.20 27.82
CA ILE A 478 -17.97 16.26 27.36
C ILE A 478 -18.85 15.70 28.48
N ARG A 479 -20.06 16.25 28.65
CA ARG A 479 -21.03 15.69 29.61
C ARG A 479 -21.67 14.44 29.05
N PHE A 480 -22.01 13.49 29.92
CA PHE A 480 -22.66 12.25 29.52
C PHE A 480 -23.94 12.47 28.70
N GLU A 481 -24.71 13.51 29.01
CA GLU A 481 -25.97 13.84 28.33
C GLU A 481 -25.76 14.27 26.87
N ASP A 482 -24.63 14.92 26.58
CA ASP A 482 -24.32 15.50 25.28
C ASP A 482 -23.76 14.48 24.27
N VAL A 483 -23.40 13.28 24.73
CA VAL A 483 -22.91 12.19 23.86
C VAL A 483 -24.06 11.62 23.02
N ASN A 484 -23.91 11.67 21.70
CA ASN A 484 -24.84 11.10 20.73
C ASN A 484 -24.14 10.09 19.80
N LEU A 485 -23.89 8.89 20.36
CA LEU A 485 -23.20 7.81 19.65
C LEU A 485 -23.97 7.27 18.44
N GLU A 486 -25.31 7.34 18.44
CA GLU A 486 -26.11 6.92 17.29
C GLU A 486 -25.84 7.81 16.06
N ASN A 487 -25.78 9.13 16.27
CA ASN A 487 -25.44 10.07 15.20
C ASN A 487 -23.97 9.93 14.79
N ASP A 488 -23.04 9.83 15.74
CA ASP A 488 -21.62 9.65 15.43
C ASP A 488 -21.39 8.36 14.62
N TRP A 489 -22.07 7.27 15.01
CA TRP A 489 -22.02 6.00 14.28
C TRP A 489 -22.61 6.12 12.87
N LYS A 490 -23.71 6.86 12.69
CA LYS A 490 -24.28 7.10 11.36
C LYS A 490 -23.28 7.81 10.45
N VAL A 491 -22.60 8.85 10.95
CA VAL A 491 -21.55 9.56 10.20
C VAL A 491 -20.40 8.63 9.87
N LEU A 492 -19.89 7.87 10.84
CA LEU A 492 -18.82 6.89 10.61
C LEU A 492 -19.20 5.85 9.57
N LYS A 493 -20.43 5.33 9.63
CA LYS A 493 -20.93 4.35 8.66
C LYS A 493 -20.98 4.93 7.25
N GLU A 494 -21.43 6.17 7.09
CA GLU A 494 -21.39 6.87 5.80
C GLU A 494 -19.93 7.02 5.29
N ARG A 495 -18.98 7.36 6.18
CA ARG A 495 -17.55 7.41 5.81
C ARG A 495 -17.01 6.05 5.38
N ILE A 496 -17.33 4.98 6.09
CA ILE A 496 -16.95 3.60 5.74
C ILE A 496 -17.52 3.23 4.37
N ASP A 497 -18.77 3.57 4.09
CA ASP A 497 -19.42 3.30 2.79
C ASP A 497 -18.74 4.04 1.63
N MET A 498 -18.16 5.21 1.90
CA MET A 498 -17.49 6.05 0.91
C MET A 498 -16.02 5.67 0.68
N VAL A 499 -15.21 5.59 1.74
CA VAL A 499 -13.75 5.41 1.63
C VAL A 499 -13.24 4.05 2.13
N GLY A 500 -14.13 3.25 2.70
CA GLY A 500 -13.87 1.90 3.19
C GLY A 500 -13.45 1.83 4.66
N PRO A 501 -13.27 0.61 5.21
CA PRO A 501 -13.03 0.39 6.63
C PRO A 501 -11.56 0.67 7.04
N LEU A 502 -11.15 1.94 6.94
CA LEU A 502 -9.78 2.40 7.17
C LEU A 502 -9.77 3.47 8.29
N PRO A 503 -9.44 3.08 9.54
CA PRO A 503 -9.43 3.97 10.70
C PRO A 503 -8.72 5.31 10.48
N ARG A 504 -7.57 5.32 9.80
CA ARG A 504 -6.81 6.55 9.52
C ARG A 504 -7.65 7.65 8.86
N TYR A 505 -8.66 7.28 8.09
CA TYR A 505 -9.49 8.24 7.36
C TYR A 505 -10.92 8.31 7.90
N VAL A 506 -11.43 7.22 8.45
CA VAL A 506 -12.80 7.12 8.97
C VAL A 506 -12.91 7.81 10.33
N LEU A 507 -11.93 7.59 11.23
CA LEU A 507 -11.88 8.18 12.57
C LEU A 507 -11.17 9.54 12.61
N ALA A 508 -10.60 10.00 11.49
CA ALA A 508 -9.92 11.29 11.44
C ALA A 508 -10.92 12.47 11.36
N ASP A 509 -10.41 13.69 11.47
CA ASP A 509 -11.16 14.91 11.21
C ASP A 509 -11.70 15.01 9.77
N ASP A 510 -12.58 15.99 9.57
CA ASP A 510 -13.22 16.25 8.29
C ASP A 510 -12.20 16.49 7.16
N PRO A 511 -11.15 17.33 7.32
CA PRO A 511 -10.17 17.55 6.26
C PRO A 511 -9.46 16.27 5.80
N ALA A 512 -9.02 15.41 6.73
CA ALA A 512 -8.34 14.16 6.36
C ALA A 512 -9.30 13.16 5.67
N TYR A 513 -10.56 13.10 6.10
CA TYR A 513 -11.59 12.30 5.45
C TYR A 513 -11.89 12.83 4.02
N GLU A 514 -12.06 14.14 3.87
CA GLU A 514 -12.36 14.78 2.59
C GLU A 514 -11.23 14.61 1.58
N ASP A 515 -9.98 14.76 2.01
CA ASP A 515 -8.81 14.52 1.16
C ASP A 515 -8.78 13.06 0.68
N ARG A 516 -9.05 12.10 1.58
CA ARG A 516 -9.17 10.69 1.22
C ARG A 516 -10.27 10.47 0.18
N LEU A 517 -11.45 11.05 0.38
CA LEU A 517 -12.58 10.92 -0.55
C LEU A 517 -12.25 11.53 -1.92
N LYS A 518 -11.61 12.69 -1.95
CA LYS A 518 -11.11 13.30 -3.19
C LYS A 518 -10.11 12.38 -3.89
N GLY A 519 -9.20 11.77 -3.14
CA GLY A 519 -8.29 10.75 -3.66
C GLY A 519 -9.02 9.57 -4.30
N VAL A 520 -10.06 9.03 -3.64
CA VAL A 520 -10.89 7.95 -4.17
C VAL A 520 -11.56 8.35 -5.48
N ASN A 521 -12.16 9.54 -5.53
CA ASN A 521 -12.80 10.07 -6.74
C ASN A 521 -11.80 10.27 -7.89
N ASN A 522 -10.61 10.79 -7.59
CA ASN A 522 -9.53 10.94 -8.58
C ASN A 522 -9.10 9.57 -9.12
N ALA A 523 -8.89 8.59 -8.25
CA ALA A 523 -8.53 7.23 -8.66
C ALA A 523 -9.62 6.60 -9.55
N LEU A 524 -10.90 6.74 -9.20
CA LEU A 524 -12.03 6.30 -10.02
C LEU A 524 -12.08 7.03 -11.37
N GLY A 525 -11.74 8.32 -11.39
CA GLY A 525 -11.65 9.14 -12.60
C GLY A 525 -10.56 8.69 -13.57
N LEU A 526 -9.42 8.22 -13.05
CA LEU A 526 -8.28 7.73 -13.84
C LEU A 526 -8.50 6.32 -14.43
N LEU A 527 -9.50 5.57 -13.95
CA LEU A 527 -9.80 4.24 -14.50
C LEU A 527 -10.24 4.32 -15.97
N PRO A 528 -9.67 3.52 -16.89
CA PRO A 528 -10.02 3.53 -18.31
C PRO A 528 -11.50 3.24 -18.53
N SER A 529 -12.22 4.14 -19.20
CA SER A 529 -13.70 4.06 -19.32
C SER A 529 -14.24 2.92 -20.19
N ASP A 530 -13.36 2.17 -20.84
CA ASP A 530 -13.64 1.23 -21.92
C ASP A 530 -12.85 -0.07 -21.83
N ASP A 531 -12.03 -0.26 -20.80
CA ASP A 531 -11.20 -1.46 -20.64
C ASP A 531 -11.77 -2.40 -19.57
N PHE A 532 -12.68 -3.27 -19.99
CA PHE A 532 -13.28 -4.29 -19.12
C PHE A 532 -12.23 -5.24 -18.52
N GLU A 533 -11.20 -5.60 -19.28
CA GLU A 533 -10.16 -6.50 -18.82
C GLU A 533 -9.32 -5.86 -17.72
N TYR A 534 -9.04 -4.56 -17.84
CA TYR A 534 -8.37 -3.79 -16.79
C TYR A 534 -9.18 -3.79 -15.48
N TYR A 535 -10.49 -3.57 -15.53
CA TYR A 535 -11.34 -3.65 -14.32
C TYR A 535 -11.31 -5.04 -13.66
N MET A 536 -11.40 -6.10 -14.46
CA MET A 536 -11.29 -7.48 -13.96
C MET A 536 -9.92 -7.76 -13.36
N ARG A 537 -8.85 -7.29 -14.00
CA ARG A 537 -7.48 -7.43 -13.50
C ARG A 537 -7.27 -6.71 -12.17
N VAL A 538 -7.78 -5.48 -12.01
CA VAL A 538 -7.69 -4.73 -10.75
C VAL A 538 -8.40 -5.46 -9.60
N LEU A 539 -9.53 -6.14 -9.88
CA LEU A 539 -10.31 -6.85 -8.86
C LEU A 539 -9.82 -8.28 -8.58
N ASP A 540 -9.33 -9.00 -9.59
CA ASP A 540 -8.99 -10.42 -9.49
C ASP A 540 -7.50 -10.67 -9.24
N ASN A 541 -6.63 -9.66 -9.36
CA ASN A 541 -5.20 -9.84 -9.17
C ASN A 541 -4.81 -9.85 -7.67
N PRO A 542 -4.23 -10.95 -7.14
CA PRO A 542 -3.77 -11.00 -5.75
C PRO A 542 -2.45 -10.25 -5.50
N HIS A 543 -1.76 -9.77 -6.55
CA HIS A 543 -0.34 -9.38 -6.49
C HIS A 543 0.02 -8.09 -7.26
N GLU A 544 -0.92 -7.28 -7.74
CA GLU A 544 -0.59 -6.02 -8.43
C GLU A 544 -1.24 -4.83 -7.72
N TRP A 545 -0.48 -4.24 -6.78
CA TRP A 545 -0.74 -2.89 -6.34
C TRP A 545 0.13 -1.95 -7.17
N HIS A 546 -0.49 -1.07 -7.94
CA HIS A 546 0.22 -0.13 -8.79
C HIS A 546 0.93 0.92 -7.92
N GLU A 547 2.14 1.32 -8.35
CA GLU A 547 2.99 2.27 -7.63
C GLU A 547 2.52 3.72 -7.73
N ASP A 548 1.50 4.00 -8.55
CA ASP A 548 0.94 5.33 -8.75
C ASP A 548 0.11 5.83 -7.55
N GLY A 549 0.02 5.04 -6.47
CA GLY A 549 -0.72 5.40 -5.27
C GLY A 549 -2.25 5.40 -5.45
N THR A 550 -2.78 4.82 -6.53
CA THR A 550 -4.23 4.77 -6.80
C THR A 550 -4.88 3.48 -6.32
N THR A 551 -4.17 2.34 -6.39
CA THR A 551 -4.76 1.02 -6.11
C THR A 551 -5.29 0.92 -4.68
N HIS A 552 -4.55 1.43 -3.70
CA HIS A 552 -4.98 1.41 -2.30
C HIS A 552 -6.23 2.28 -2.00
N LYS A 553 -6.64 3.13 -2.95
CA LYS A 553 -7.86 3.94 -2.88
C LYS A 553 -9.07 3.13 -3.38
N LEU A 554 -8.85 2.13 -4.23
CA LEU A 554 -9.90 1.36 -4.91
C LEU A 554 -10.08 -0.06 -4.36
N VAL A 555 -8.98 -0.70 -3.95
CA VAL A 555 -8.99 -2.05 -3.38
C VAL A 555 -8.33 -2.13 -2.00
N LYS A 556 -8.79 -3.10 -1.23
CA LYS A 556 -8.27 -3.54 0.06
C LYS A 556 -7.88 -5.02 -0.01
N LEU A 557 -6.95 -5.41 0.86
CA LEU A 557 -6.60 -6.82 1.05
C LEU A 557 -7.61 -7.52 1.95
N VAL A 558 -8.01 -8.72 1.53
CA VAL A 558 -8.85 -9.62 2.33
C VAL A 558 -8.23 -11.02 2.34
N ARG A 559 -8.18 -11.63 3.52
CA ARG A 559 -7.75 -13.00 3.74
C ARG A 559 -8.89 -13.94 3.35
N CYS A 560 -8.61 -14.88 2.46
CA CYS A 560 -9.59 -15.85 1.99
C CYS A 560 -9.00 -17.26 2.05
N LYS A 561 -9.85 -18.25 2.30
CA LYS A 561 -9.47 -19.67 2.21
C LYS A 561 -9.85 -20.18 0.82
N VAL A 562 -8.86 -20.59 0.03
CA VAL A 562 -9.04 -21.15 -1.32
C VAL A 562 -8.32 -22.49 -1.33
N ASP A 563 -9.01 -23.57 -1.68
CA ASP A 563 -8.45 -24.93 -1.75
C ASP A 563 -7.68 -25.36 -0.47
N ASN A 564 -8.23 -25.00 0.70
CA ASN A 564 -7.60 -25.18 2.02
C ASN A 564 -6.29 -24.42 2.27
N GLU A 565 -5.83 -23.60 1.32
CA GLU A 565 -4.74 -22.66 1.51
C GLU A 565 -5.27 -21.27 1.88
N LEU A 566 -4.54 -20.60 2.77
CA LEU A 566 -4.86 -19.25 3.18
C LEU A 566 -4.18 -18.28 2.20
N VAL A 567 -4.97 -17.63 1.35
CA VAL A 567 -4.49 -16.69 0.34
C VAL A 567 -5.00 -15.28 0.64
N CYS A 568 -4.37 -14.29 0.04
CA CYS A 568 -4.86 -12.92 0.07
C CYS A 568 -5.40 -12.54 -1.31
N ARG A 569 -6.56 -11.89 -1.35
CA ARG A 569 -7.15 -11.34 -2.57
C ARG A 569 -7.46 -9.87 -2.41
N ASN A 570 -7.35 -9.14 -3.51
CA ASN A 570 -7.88 -7.79 -3.60
C ASN A 570 -9.42 -7.86 -3.59
N ARG A 571 -10.05 -6.96 -2.84
CA ARG A 571 -11.48 -6.66 -2.92
C ARG A 571 -11.67 -5.16 -2.97
N VAL A 572 -12.79 -4.69 -3.52
CA VAL A 572 -13.17 -3.27 -3.48
C VAL A 572 -13.13 -2.71 -2.06
N THR A 573 -12.60 -1.50 -1.90
CA THR A 573 -12.40 -0.89 -0.57
C THR A 573 -13.73 -0.53 0.11
N SER A 574 -14.68 0.00 -0.66
CA SER A 574 -15.95 0.54 -0.17
C SER A 574 -17.15 0.24 -1.08
N ILE A 575 -18.36 0.39 -0.56
CA ILE A 575 -19.62 0.22 -1.33
C ILE A 575 -19.71 1.25 -2.46
N TYR A 576 -19.29 2.49 -2.19
CA TYR A 576 -19.26 3.54 -3.20
C TYR A 576 -18.33 3.18 -4.37
N VAL A 577 -17.10 2.76 -4.07
CA VAL A 577 -16.12 2.31 -5.08
C VAL A 577 -16.66 1.12 -5.86
N GLN A 578 -17.29 0.16 -5.17
CA GLN A 578 -17.90 -1.00 -5.83
C GLN A 578 -18.97 -0.59 -6.84
N LYS A 579 -19.89 0.29 -6.45
CA LYS A 579 -20.96 0.79 -7.32
C LYS A 579 -20.38 1.50 -8.54
N GLU A 580 -19.36 2.33 -8.34
CA GLU A 580 -18.76 3.10 -9.43
C GLU A 580 -17.93 2.23 -10.38
N ILE A 581 -17.14 1.28 -9.86
CA ILE A 581 -16.43 0.29 -10.67
C ILE A 581 -17.43 -0.58 -11.43
N HIS A 582 -18.49 -1.08 -10.79
CA HIS A 582 -19.54 -1.85 -11.48
C HIS A 582 -20.22 -1.03 -12.58
N ARG A 583 -20.52 0.25 -12.34
CA ARG A 583 -21.10 1.15 -13.34
C ARG A 583 -20.16 1.33 -14.54
N LYS A 584 -18.88 1.59 -14.28
CA LYS A 584 -17.87 1.75 -15.33
C LYS A 584 -17.59 0.44 -16.07
N MET A 585 -17.52 -0.67 -15.36
CA MET A 585 -17.39 -2.02 -15.92
C MET A 585 -18.60 -2.37 -16.78
N LEU A 586 -19.82 -1.96 -16.39
CA LEU A 586 -21.01 -2.11 -17.21
C LEU A 586 -20.88 -1.33 -18.51
N VAL A 587 -20.48 -0.06 -18.45
CA VAL A 587 -20.23 0.80 -19.63
C VAL A 587 -19.11 0.22 -20.51
N ALA A 588 -18.00 -0.21 -19.92
CA ALA A 588 -16.90 -0.84 -20.63
C ALA A 588 -17.33 -2.17 -21.25
N SER A 589 -18.15 -2.97 -20.56
CA SER A 589 -18.71 -4.21 -21.11
C SER A 589 -19.64 -3.91 -22.29
N ILE A 590 -20.36 -2.79 -22.30
CA ILE A 590 -21.16 -2.34 -23.45
C ILE A 590 -20.24 -1.95 -24.61
N LYS A 591 -19.07 -1.35 -24.35
CA LYS A 591 -18.09 -0.98 -25.38
C LYS A 591 -17.27 -2.18 -25.92
N VAL A 592 -16.87 -3.09 -25.05
CA VAL A 592 -16.06 -4.30 -25.33
C VAL A 592 -16.93 -5.42 -25.90
N SER A 593 -18.18 -5.54 -25.43
CA SER A 593 -19.19 -6.27 -26.18
C SER A 593 -19.22 -5.63 -27.55
N ARG A 594 -18.95 -6.46 -28.55
CA ARG A 594 -19.24 -6.38 -29.98
C ARG A 594 -20.61 -5.73 -30.30
N LEU A 595 -20.92 -4.53 -29.80
CA LEU A 595 -22.19 -3.85 -30.00
C LEU A 595 -22.25 -3.37 -31.46
N ARG A 596 -21.13 -2.90 -32.03
CA ARG A 596 -20.82 -3.02 -33.46
C ARG A 596 -20.44 -4.48 -33.72
N GLU A 597 -20.98 -5.23 -34.66
CA GLU A 597 -20.96 -6.71 -34.80
C GLU A 597 -22.26 -7.38 -34.32
N ILE A 598 -22.82 -7.03 -33.16
CA ILE A 598 -24.15 -7.50 -32.71
C ILE A 598 -25.24 -6.63 -33.35
N LEU A 599 -25.02 -5.31 -33.42
CA LEU A 599 -25.86 -4.39 -34.20
C LEU A 599 -25.59 -4.47 -35.70
N SER A 600 -24.50 -5.13 -36.15
CA SER A 600 -24.09 -5.16 -37.56
C SER A 600 -23.77 -6.55 -38.14
N GLY A 601 -24.15 -7.63 -37.45
CA GLY A 601 -23.85 -9.00 -37.85
C GLY A 601 -25.02 -9.97 -37.59
N GLY A 602 -25.39 -10.72 -38.63
CA GLY A 602 -26.49 -11.68 -38.59
C GLY A 602 -26.08 -13.03 -38.02
N LEU A 603 -26.82 -13.48 -36.99
CA LEU A 603 -27.31 -14.85 -36.78
C LEU A 603 -28.05 -14.90 -35.43
N GLU A 604 -29.07 -15.75 -35.33
CA GLU A 604 -30.11 -15.89 -34.29
C GLU A 604 -29.64 -16.07 -32.82
N LYS A 605 -28.37 -15.89 -32.48
CA LYS A 605 -27.84 -15.95 -31.09
C LYS A 605 -27.85 -14.61 -30.33
N CYS A 606 -28.47 -13.56 -30.88
CA CYS A 606 -28.31 -12.17 -30.41
C CYS A 606 -29.60 -11.44 -30.00
N ALA A 607 -30.73 -12.11 -29.74
CA ALA A 607 -31.96 -11.43 -29.29
C ALA A 607 -31.83 -10.92 -27.85
N ASP A 608 -31.53 -11.80 -26.89
CA ASP A 608 -31.35 -11.44 -25.46
C ASP A 608 -30.25 -10.39 -25.25
N LEU A 609 -29.13 -10.50 -25.98
CA LEU A 609 -28.03 -9.54 -25.90
C LEU A 609 -28.42 -8.18 -26.51
N PHE A 610 -29.25 -8.17 -27.55
CA PHE A 610 -29.77 -6.95 -28.15
C PHE A 610 -30.81 -6.28 -27.26
N GLU A 611 -31.70 -7.04 -26.61
CA GLU A 611 -32.65 -6.55 -25.59
C GLU A 611 -31.91 -5.96 -24.39
N ILE A 612 -30.92 -6.67 -23.86
CA ILE A 612 -30.07 -6.19 -22.76
C ILE A 612 -29.34 -4.91 -23.17
N ALA A 613 -28.78 -4.84 -24.37
CA ALA A 613 -28.08 -3.66 -24.85
C ALA A 613 -29.03 -2.48 -25.10
N GLY A 614 -30.21 -2.72 -25.68
CA GLY A 614 -31.23 -1.72 -25.96
C GLY A 614 -31.81 -1.09 -24.69
N LEU A 615 -32.01 -1.89 -23.64
CA LEU A 615 -32.39 -1.37 -22.31
C LEU A 615 -31.26 -0.59 -21.65
N ARG A 616 -30.03 -1.11 -21.72
CA ARG A 616 -28.86 -0.48 -21.10
C ARG A 616 -28.44 0.82 -21.79
N ALA A 617 -28.84 1.05 -23.03
CA ALA A 617 -28.63 2.32 -23.74
C ALA A 617 -29.18 3.53 -22.98
N PHE A 618 -30.21 3.34 -22.13
CA PHE A 618 -30.80 4.42 -21.34
C PHE A 618 -30.00 4.80 -20.09
N ILE A 619 -28.98 4.02 -19.70
CA ILE A 619 -28.12 4.29 -18.53
C ILE A 619 -27.00 5.28 -18.88
N ASP A 620 -26.67 5.42 -20.17
CA ASP A 620 -25.64 6.35 -20.62
C ASP A 620 -26.25 7.67 -21.09
N LYS A 621 -25.82 8.78 -20.47
CA LYS A 621 -26.35 10.11 -20.75
C LYS A 621 -26.11 10.52 -22.21
N THR A 622 -24.93 10.25 -22.74
CA THR A 622 -24.57 10.59 -24.12
C THR A 622 -25.45 9.84 -25.10
N THR A 623 -25.70 8.56 -24.83
CA THR A 623 -26.56 7.69 -25.62
C THR A 623 -28.00 8.17 -25.59
N VAL A 624 -28.56 8.48 -24.41
CA VAL A 624 -29.90 9.07 -24.29
C VAL A 624 -30.00 10.40 -25.03
N ASP A 625 -29.00 11.28 -24.89
CA ASP A 625 -28.96 12.57 -25.60
C ASP A 625 -28.92 12.40 -27.12
N THR A 626 -28.33 11.32 -27.64
CA THR A 626 -28.34 10.97 -29.07
C THR A 626 -29.68 10.37 -29.47
N LEU A 627 -30.16 9.32 -28.78
CA LEU A 627 -31.42 8.63 -29.10
C LEU A 627 -32.60 9.60 -29.18
N VAL A 628 -32.68 10.54 -28.24
CA VAL A 628 -33.76 11.52 -28.15
C VAL A 628 -33.85 12.43 -29.37
N LYS A 629 -32.73 12.71 -30.07
CA LYS A 629 -32.73 13.48 -31.32
C LYS A 629 -33.41 12.73 -32.47
N HIS A 630 -33.46 11.41 -32.38
CA HIS A 630 -33.97 10.52 -33.43
C HIS A 630 -35.27 9.80 -33.04
N LEU A 631 -35.88 10.16 -31.90
CA LEU A 631 -37.18 9.61 -31.51
C LEU A 631 -38.28 10.17 -32.41
N GLU A 632 -39.00 9.27 -33.07
CA GLU A 632 -40.18 9.60 -33.87
C GLU A 632 -41.46 9.22 -33.10
N HIS A 633 -42.36 10.19 -32.91
CA HIS A 633 -43.68 9.94 -32.34
C HIS A 633 -44.59 9.22 -33.34
N LEU A 634 -45.32 8.21 -32.85
CA LEU A 634 -46.28 7.41 -33.60
C LEU A 634 -47.73 7.83 -33.21
N PRO A 635 -48.31 8.85 -33.89
CA PRO A 635 -49.56 9.47 -33.47
C PRO A 635 -50.78 8.57 -33.64
N ARG A 636 -51.80 8.78 -32.80
CA ARG A 636 -53.12 8.16 -32.95
C ARG A 636 -53.96 8.98 -33.94
N GLY A 637 -54.16 8.47 -35.15
CA GLY A 637 -54.96 9.16 -36.16
C GLY A 637 -54.37 10.54 -36.50
N ASN A 638 -55.13 11.61 -36.26
CA ASN A 638 -54.70 13.00 -36.52
C ASN A 638 -54.13 13.70 -35.27
N GLU A 639 -53.69 12.94 -34.26
CA GLU A 639 -53.05 13.50 -33.06
C GLU A 639 -51.81 14.34 -33.41
N ALA A 640 -51.65 15.48 -32.73
CA ALA A 640 -50.48 16.32 -32.89
C ALA A 640 -49.20 15.57 -32.47
N LYS A 641 -48.08 15.88 -33.12
CA LYS A 641 -46.78 15.35 -32.69
C LYS A 641 -46.48 15.80 -31.27
N ARG A 642 -46.05 14.84 -30.43
CA ARG A 642 -45.68 15.06 -29.04
C ARG A 642 -44.21 14.70 -28.85
N GLU A 643 -43.51 15.44 -28.00
CA GLU A 643 -42.15 15.11 -27.58
C GLU A 643 -42.16 14.17 -26.37
N SER A 644 -41.21 13.23 -26.34
CA SER A 644 -41.02 12.32 -25.19
C SER A 644 -40.58 13.09 -23.95
N VAL A 645 -40.93 12.57 -22.76
CA VAL A 645 -40.37 13.05 -21.48
C VAL A 645 -38.84 13.04 -21.48
N LEU A 646 -38.22 12.15 -22.28
CA LEU A 646 -36.76 12.08 -22.43
C LEU A 646 -36.15 13.28 -23.17
N CYS A 647 -36.94 14.13 -23.82
CA CYS A 647 -36.48 15.42 -24.37
C CYS A 647 -36.12 16.43 -23.29
N GLN A 648 -36.65 16.26 -22.07
CA GLN A 648 -36.46 17.20 -20.97
C GLN A 648 -35.12 16.97 -20.27
N ARG A 649 -34.07 17.68 -20.68
CA ARG A 649 -32.68 17.40 -20.23
C ARG A 649 -32.47 17.36 -18.71
N GLY A 650 -33.25 18.13 -17.94
CA GLY A 650 -33.18 18.20 -16.48
C GLY A 650 -34.13 17.26 -15.74
N ALA A 651 -34.88 16.39 -16.42
CA ALA A 651 -35.84 15.51 -15.77
C ALA A 651 -35.15 14.49 -14.86
N ASN A 652 -35.65 14.36 -13.64
CA ASN A 652 -35.13 13.41 -12.67
C ASN A 652 -35.43 11.97 -13.13
N GLY A 653 -34.43 11.09 -13.07
CA GLY A 653 -34.54 9.72 -13.57
C GLY A 653 -34.55 9.56 -15.09
N ARG A 654 -34.35 10.63 -15.88
CA ARG A 654 -34.19 10.57 -17.34
C ARG A 654 -33.11 9.59 -17.79
N VAL A 655 -32.01 9.57 -17.04
CA VAL A 655 -30.89 8.64 -17.22
C VAL A 655 -30.82 7.79 -15.95
N PRO A 656 -31.41 6.58 -15.95
CA PRO A 656 -31.40 5.73 -14.76
C PRO A 656 -30.00 5.35 -14.32
N THR A 657 -29.79 5.24 -13.01
CA THR A 657 -28.48 4.95 -12.40
C THR A 657 -28.41 3.57 -11.74
N ALA A 658 -29.55 2.88 -11.66
CA ALA A 658 -29.67 1.57 -11.05
C ALA A 658 -30.48 0.62 -11.95
N LEU A 659 -30.12 -0.66 -11.95
CA LEU A 659 -30.88 -1.75 -12.57
C LEU A 659 -31.44 -2.64 -11.46
N SER A 660 -32.70 -3.03 -11.58
CA SER A 660 -33.36 -3.97 -10.70
C SER A 660 -34.05 -5.04 -11.54
N GLU A 661 -33.63 -6.28 -11.34
CA GLU A 661 -34.28 -7.43 -11.96
C GLU A 661 -35.40 -7.94 -11.05
N PHE A 662 -36.49 -8.44 -11.63
CA PHE A 662 -37.64 -8.91 -10.84
C PHE A 662 -38.36 -10.11 -11.50
N ALA A 663 -38.87 -11.00 -10.66
CA ALA A 663 -39.70 -12.15 -11.03
C ALA A 663 -41.09 -12.06 -10.37
N SER A 664 -42.05 -12.87 -10.82
CA SER A 664 -43.45 -12.82 -10.36
C SER A 664 -43.63 -13.19 -8.90
N ASP A 665 -42.69 -13.95 -8.35
CA ASP A 665 -42.61 -14.46 -6.98
C ASP A 665 -41.69 -13.61 -6.09
N SER A 666 -41.11 -12.52 -6.63
CA SER A 666 -40.28 -11.61 -5.85
C SER A 666 -41.13 -10.85 -4.81
N PRO A 667 -40.55 -10.49 -3.64
CA PRO A 667 -41.22 -9.63 -2.68
C PRO A 667 -41.68 -8.32 -3.32
N ARG A 668 -42.84 -7.82 -2.86
CA ARG A 668 -43.36 -6.53 -3.33
C ARG A 668 -42.34 -5.42 -3.05
N GLN A 669 -42.14 -4.54 -4.04
CA GLN A 669 -41.18 -3.45 -3.97
C GLN A 669 -41.80 -2.12 -4.38
N LYS A 670 -41.21 -1.03 -3.88
CA LYS A 670 -41.58 0.34 -4.28
C LYS A 670 -41.01 0.68 -5.65
N LEU A 671 -41.81 1.40 -6.43
CA LEU A 671 -41.38 1.94 -7.72
C LEU A 671 -40.59 3.24 -7.50
N VAL A 672 -39.32 3.26 -7.94
CA VAL A 672 -38.36 4.34 -7.68
C VAL A 672 -37.98 5.05 -8.98
N THR A 673 -38.02 6.39 -8.97
CA THR A 673 -37.57 7.25 -10.09
C THR A 673 -36.07 7.01 -10.38
N GLY A 674 -35.70 6.93 -11.67
CA GLY A 674 -34.31 6.76 -12.07
C GLY A 674 -33.72 5.36 -11.89
N ARG A 675 -34.57 4.33 -11.82
CA ARG A 675 -34.19 2.91 -11.79
C ARG A 675 -34.81 2.18 -12.98
N ILE A 676 -34.01 1.38 -13.68
CA ILE A 676 -34.50 0.44 -14.70
C ILE A 676 -34.97 -0.82 -14.01
N TYR A 677 -36.18 -1.23 -14.36
CA TYR A 677 -36.78 -2.48 -13.95
C TYR A 677 -36.81 -3.42 -15.14
N LYS A 678 -36.14 -4.57 -14.99
CA LYS A 678 -36.06 -5.61 -16.02
C LYS A 678 -36.72 -6.90 -15.52
N PRO A 679 -37.75 -7.42 -16.21
CA PRO A 679 -38.33 -8.71 -15.88
C PRO A 679 -37.34 -9.84 -16.17
N LEU A 680 -37.29 -10.85 -15.29
CA LEU A 680 -36.50 -12.07 -15.51
C LEU A 680 -37.19 -13.07 -16.46
N ALA A 681 -38.49 -12.90 -16.71
CA ALA A 681 -39.24 -13.75 -17.62
C ALA A 681 -38.84 -13.45 -19.08
N THR A 682 -38.38 -14.47 -19.81
CA THR A 682 -37.94 -14.37 -21.21
C THR A 682 -39.04 -14.02 -22.21
N ASN A 683 -40.31 -14.13 -21.83
CA ASN A 683 -41.47 -13.70 -22.64
C ASN A 683 -42.36 -12.77 -21.81
N PHE A 684 -41.76 -11.80 -21.12
CA PHE A 684 -42.51 -10.87 -20.31
C PHE A 684 -43.55 -10.12 -21.17
N PRO A 685 -44.81 -9.99 -20.70
CA PRO A 685 -45.82 -9.30 -21.48
C PRO A 685 -45.44 -7.84 -21.75
N LEU A 686 -45.62 -7.41 -23.01
CA LEU A 686 -45.61 -6.01 -23.46
C LEU A 686 -44.24 -5.34 -23.65
N VAL A 687 -43.26 -5.57 -22.77
CA VAL A 687 -42.01 -4.78 -22.72
C VAL A 687 -40.80 -5.61 -22.31
N ASP A 688 -39.60 -5.17 -22.66
CA ASP A 688 -38.35 -5.80 -22.22
C ASP A 688 -37.82 -5.17 -20.93
N GLY A 689 -38.28 -3.96 -20.62
CA GLY A 689 -37.98 -3.27 -19.37
C GLY A 689 -38.58 -1.87 -19.35
N PHE A 690 -38.50 -1.20 -18.21
CA PHE A 690 -39.07 0.14 -18.05
C PHE A 690 -38.41 0.91 -16.92
N PHE A 691 -38.63 2.22 -16.87
CA PHE A 691 -38.16 3.09 -15.79
C PHE A 691 -39.09 4.29 -15.60
N VAL A 692 -38.94 4.98 -14.47
CA VAL A 692 -39.74 6.16 -14.13
C VAL A 692 -38.92 7.43 -14.29
N VAL A 693 -39.50 8.40 -15.00
CA VAL A 693 -38.95 9.73 -15.22
C VAL A 693 -39.89 10.78 -14.63
N GLU A 694 -39.31 11.71 -13.88
CA GLU A 694 -39.99 12.84 -13.27
C GLU A 694 -39.55 14.12 -13.99
N GLY A 695 -40.34 14.50 -14.99
CA GLY A 695 -40.17 15.73 -15.77
C GLY A 695 -41.05 16.88 -15.26
N VAL A 696 -41.21 17.90 -16.08
CA VAL A 696 -42.17 18.99 -15.87
C VAL A 696 -43.59 18.43 -16.04
N GLY A 697 -44.28 18.19 -14.92
CA GLY A 697 -45.64 17.65 -14.89
C GLY A 697 -45.76 16.35 -14.09
N LEU A 698 -46.60 15.42 -14.56
CA LEU A 698 -46.78 14.12 -13.93
C LEU A 698 -45.58 13.20 -14.18
N LYS A 699 -45.33 12.28 -13.24
CA LYS A 699 -44.35 11.21 -13.43
C LYS A 699 -44.75 10.33 -14.61
N THR A 700 -43.76 9.96 -15.42
CA THR A 700 -43.94 9.18 -16.64
C THR A 700 -43.26 7.83 -16.49
N ILE A 701 -44.00 6.75 -16.78
CA ILE A 701 -43.44 5.41 -16.97
C ILE A 701 -43.00 5.29 -18.42
N VAL A 702 -41.70 5.13 -18.63
CA VAL A 702 -41.08 4.90 -19.93
C VAL A 702 -40.89 3.39 -20.10
N LEU A 703 -41.71 2.81 -20.94
CA LEU A 703 -41.66 1.43 -21.38
C LEU A 703 -40.69 1.31 -22.57
N VAL A 704 -39.86 0.29 -22.57
CA VAL A 704 -38.90 0.03 -23.64
C VAL A 704 -39.17 -1.35 -24.22
N GLN A 705 -39.31 -1.39 -25.54
CA GLN A 705 -39.44 -2.63 -26.30
C GLN A 705 -38.42 -2.63 -27.44
N VAL A 706 -37.50 -3.58 -27.39
CA VAL A 706 -36.41 -3.78 -28.33
C VAL A 706 -36.86 -4.80 -29.38
N THR A 707 -36.64 -4.51 -30.66
CA THR A 707 -37.25 -5.32 -31.72
C THR A 707 -36.51 -5.29 -33.06
N LYS A 708 -36.61 -6.41 -33.82
CA LYS A 708 -36.29 -6.47 -35.26
C LYS A 708 -37.52 -6.48 -36.18
N ALA A 709 -38.70 -6.66 -35.62
CA ALA A 709 -39.94 -6.73 -36.38
C ALA A 709 -40.34 -5.36 -36.94
N LYS A 710 -40.94 -5.37 -38.14
CA LYS A 710 -41.48 -4.18 -38.80
C LYS A 710 -42.72 -3.59 -38.12
N GLU A 711 -43.40 -4.41 -37.31
CA GLU A 711 -44.64 -4.12 -36.59
C GLU A 711 -44.69 -4.99 -35.32
N HIS A 712 -45.31 -4.46 -34.26
CA HIS A 712 -45.49 -5.08 -32.95
C HIS A 712 -46.90 -4.82 -32.41
N HIS A 713 -47.90 -5.30 -33.14
CA HIS A 713 -49.28 -5.27 -32.64
C HIS A 713 -49.39 -6.17 -31.41
N THR A 714 -50.11 -5.68 -30.39
CA THR A 714 -50.34 -6.41 -29.15
C THR A 714 -51.79 -6.90 -29.06
N LYS A 715 -52.07 -7.75 -28.08
CA LYS A 715 -53.42 -8.24 -27.79
C LYS A 715 -53.86 -7.69 -26.44
N LYS A 716 -55.18 -7.50 -26.28
CA LYS A 716 -55.78 -7.13 -25.00
C LYS A 716 -55.29 -8.04 -23.86
N THR A 717 -55.24 -9.35 -24.09
CA THR A 717 -54.78 -10.35 -23.12
C THR A 717 -53.34 -10.12 -22.66
N THR A 718 -52.47 -9.60 -23.53
CA THR A 718 -51.08 -9.29 -23.19
C THR A 718 -50.99 -8.05 -22.31
N VAL A 719 -51.79 -7.01 -22.59
CA VAL A 719 -51.88 -5.81 -21.75
C VAL A 719 -52.44 -6.15 -20.37
N ASN A 720 -53.48 -6.99 -20.34
CA ASN A 720 -54.06 -7.49 -19.09
C ASN A 720 -53.02 -8.26 -18.24
N ALA A 721 -52.29 -9.19 -18.87
CA ALA A 721 -51.24 -9.96 -18.20
C ALA A 721 -50.11 -9.06 -17.65
N PHE A 722 -49.71 -8.02 -18.38
CA PHE A 722 -48.75 -7.03 -17.90
C PHE A 722 -49.27 -6.34 -16.62
N ARG A 723 -50.50 -5.82 -16.64
CA ARG A 723 -51.09 -5.12 -15.48
C ARG A 723 -51.20 -6.00 -14.24
N GLU A 724 -51.69 -7.24 -14.40
CA GLU A 724 -51.78 -8.18 -13.29
C GLU A 724 -50.41 -8.51 -12.69
N TYR A 725 -49.39 -8.69 -13.54
CA TYR A 725 -48.04 -8.97 -13.08
C TYR A 725 -47.46 -7.80 -12.29
N MET A 726 -47.63 -6.59 -12.81
CA MET A 726 -47.13 -5.38 -12.16
C MET A 726 -47.79 -5.15 -10.80
N GLY A 727 -49.09 -5.43 -10.65
CA GLY A 727 -49.79 -5.38 -9.35
C GLY A 727 -49.37 -6.45 -8.34
N LYS A 728 -48.72 -7.54 -8.79
CA LYS A 728 -48.12 -8.53 -7.89
C LYS A 728 -46.78 -8.04 -7.34
N VAL A 729 -45.97 -7.39 -8.18
CA VAL A 729 -44.57 -7.03 -7.88
C VAL A 729 -44.43 -5.65 -7.24
N PHE A 730 -45.28 -4.68 -7.60
CA PHE A 730 -45.11 -3.30 -7.15
C PHE A 730 -46.18 -2.89 -6.14
N GLU A 731 -45.72 -2.23 -5.08
CA GLU A 731 -46.61 -1.60 -4.10
C GLU A 731 -47.42 -0.48 -4.76
N ASP A 732 -48.70 -0.35 -4.36
CA ASP A 732 -49.59 0.74 -4.78
C ASP A 732 -49.81 0.88 -6.30
N TRP A 733 -49.65 -0.22 -7.04
CA TRP A 733 -49.67 -0.21 -8.51
C TRP A 733 -50.95 0.36 -9.12
N GLU A 734 -52.13 0.07 -8.56
CA GLU A 734 -53.41 0.58 -9.08
C GLU A 734 -53.51 2.11 -9.08
N ASN A 735 -52.90 2.76 -8.08
CA ASN A 735 -52.85 4.21 -7.98
C ASN A 735 -51.80 4.79 -8.93
N ILE A 736 -50.63 4.15 -9.01
CA ILE A 736 -49.55 4.51 -9.95
C ILE A 736 -50.07 4.46 -11.40
N GLU A 737 -50.78 3.39 -11.78
CA GLU A 737 -51.27 3.18 -13.15
C GLU A 737 -52.23 4.29 -13.61
N LYS A 738 -53.04 4.80 -12.70
CA LYS A 738 -53.99 5.89 -12.98
C LYS A 738 -53.29 7.25 -13.00
N ALA A 739 -52.40 7.50 -12.04
CA ALA A 739 -51.79 8.82 -11.82
C ALA A 739 -50.65 9.16 -12.78
N TYR A 740 -49.96 8.16 -13.33
CA TYR A 740 -48.76 8.39 -14.14
C TYR A 740 -49.12 8.50 -15.64
N THR A 741 -48.30 9.23 -16.38
CA THR A 741 -48.30 9.22 -17.84
C THR A 741 -47.46 8.06 -18.37
N TRP A 742 -47.72 7.63 -19.60
CA TRP A 742 -47.12 6.42 -20.15
C TRP A 742 -46.54 6.67 -21.53
N GLU A 743 -45.29 6.25 -21.71
CA GLU A 743 -44.60 6.26 -23.00
C GLU A 743 -44.09 4.85 -23.30
N LEU A 744 -44.15 4.43 -24.57
CA LEU A 744 -43.56 3.19 -25.06
C LEU A 744 -42.62 3.50 -26.22
N ILE A 745 -41.36 3.12 -26.07
CA ILE A 745 -40.30 3.37 -27.04
C ILE A 745 -39.92 2.03 -27.70
N TYR A 746 -40.14 1.94 -29.00
CA TYR A 746 -39.63 0.86 -29.83
C TYR A 746 -38.18 1.15 -30.25
N VAL A 747 -37.24 0.37 -29.74
CA VAL A 747 -35.83 0.45 -30.14
C VAL A 747 -35.56 -0.60 -31.20
N GLN A 748 -35.46 -0.16 -32.46
CA GLN A 748 -35.28 -1.05 -33.61
C GLN A 748 -33.81 -1.21 -34.01
N HIS A 749 -33.46 -2.44 -34.38
CA HIS A 749 -32.14 -2.79 -34.91
C HIS A 749 -31.87 -2.08 -36.25
N VAL A 750 -30.59 -1.83 -36.60
CA VAL A 750 -30.20 -1.12 -37.84
C VAL A 750 -30.79 -1.73 -39.11
N ASP A 751 -30.83 -3.06 -39.17
CA ASP A 751 -31.37 -3.82 -40.31
C ASP A 751 -32.89 -3.94 -40.32
N SER A 752 -33.59 -3.33 -39.34
CA SER A 752 -35.04 -3.42 -39.24
C SER A 752 -35.71 -2.46 -40.21
N THR A 753 -36.84 -2.87 -40.77
CA THR A 753 -37.76 -1.90 -41.37
C THR A 753 -38.37 -1.06 -40.26
N ALA A 754 -38.11 0.25 -40.29
CA ALA A 754 -38.70 1.20 -39.35
C ALA A 754 -40.21 0.97 -39.22
N ILE A 755 -40.70 0.80 -38.00
CA ILE A 755 -42.11 1.01 -37.69
C ILE A 755 -42.46 2.46 -38.14
N LYS A 756 -43.65 2.70 -38.65
CA LYS A 756 -44.05 4.05 -39.12
C LYS A 756 -45.44 4.45 -38.66
N LYS A 757 -46.11 3.53 -37.98
CA LYS A 757 -47.49 3.64 -37.56
C LYS A 757 -47.60 3.19 -36.12
N ARG A 758 -48.55 3.78 -35.40
CA ARG A 758 -48.92 3.36 -34.06
C ARG A 758 -49.30 1.87 -34.06
N GLN A 759 -48.83 1.15 -33.05
CA GLN A 759 -49.14 -0.26 -32.90
C GLN A 759 -50.51 -0.46 -32.26
N ASN A 760 -51.30 -1.35 -32.87
CA ASN A 760 -52.66 -1.62 -32.46
C ASN A 760 -52.71 -2.65 -31.33
N CYS A 761 -53.76 -2.56 -30.51
CA CYS A 761 -54.14 -3.59 -29.55
C CYS A 761 -55.47 -4.21 -30.00
N SER A 762 -55.46 -5.46 -30.45
CA SER A 762 -56.68 -6.14 -30.94
C SER A 762 -57.48 -6.78 -29.80
N SER A 763 -58.81 -6.66 -29.81
CA SER A 763 -59.72 -7.41 -28.95
C SER A 763 -60.34 -8.61 -29.70
N SER A 764 -60.48 -9.75 -29.02
CA SER A 764 -61.33 -10.85 -29.47
C SER A 764 -62.70 -10.72 -28.80
N GLY A 765 -63.49 -9.73 -29.23
CA GLY A 765 -64.85 -9.48 -28.73
C GLY A 765 -65.16 -8.00 -28.50
N ASP A 766 -66.38 -7.61 -28.85
CA ASP A 766 -66.92 -6.26 -28.64
C ASP A 766 -67.26 -6.05 -27.16
N ALA A 767 -66.52 -5.16 -26.50
CA ALA A 767 -66.94 -4.58 -25.23
C ALA A 767 -66.48 -3.12 -25.16
N ALA A 768 -67.42 -2.19 -25.32
CA ALA A 768 -67.21 -0.81 -24.90
C ALA A 768 -66.95 -0.79 -23.37
N ASN A 769 -65.98 0.04 -22.92
CA ASN A 769 -65.47 0.15 -21.54
C ASN A 769 -64.44 -0.90 -21.08
N ASP A 770 -63.57 -1.33 -21.98
CA ASP A 770 -62.45 -2.20 -21.66
C ASP A 770 -61.24 -1.43 -21.09
N THR A 771 -60.93 -1.64 -19.81
CA THR A 771 -59.82 -0.93 -19.13
C THR A 771 -58.44 -1.26 -19.68
N ASP A 772 -58.23 -2.44 -20.26
CA ASP A 772 -56.94 -2.84 -20.85
C ASP A 772 -56.70 -2.09 -22.16
N LEU A 773 -57.74 -1.98 -23.00
CA LEU A 773 -57.68 -1.17 -24.23
C LEU A 773 -57.53 0.32 -23.89
N ALA A 774 -58.22 0.80 -22.85
CA ALA A 774 -58.10 2.17 -22.39
C ALA A 774 -56.68 2.51 -21.91
N LEU A 775 -55.98 1.58 -21.23
CA LEU A 775 -54.58 1.77 -20.86
C LEU A 775 -53.71 1.88 -22.12
N TRP A 776 -53.82 0.93 -23.06
CA TRP A 776 -53.02 0.95 -24.30
C TRP A 776 -53.25 2.24 -25.12
N ASP A 777 -54.49 2.70 -25.16
CA ASP A 777 -54.87 3.95 -25.82
C ASP A 777 -54.25 5.20 -25.18
N ARG A 778 -53.93 5.17 -23.88
CA ARG A 778 -53.26 6.26 -23.15
C ARG A 778 -51.74 6.28 -23.34
N ILE A 779 -51.14 5.20 -23.84
CA ILE A 779 -49.67 5.11 -24.01
C ILE A 779 -49.25 5.91 -25.25
N HIS A 780 -48.39 6.92 -25.08
CA HIS A 780 -47.75 7.57 -26.22
C HIS A 780 -46.65 6.68 -26.77
N GLN A 781 -46.63 6.47 -28.09
CA GLN A 781 -45.72 5.53 -28.72
C GLN A 781 -44.66 6.29 -29.50
N TYR A 782 -43.41 5.87 -29.34
CA TYR A 782 -42.26 6.43 -30.01
C TYR A 782 -41.40 5.32 -30.58
N GLN A 783 -40.53 5.69 -31.50
CA GLN A 783 -39.61 4.75 -32.10
C GLN A 783 -38.28 5.42 -32.41
N VAL A 784 -37.22 4.63 -32.31
CA VAL A 784 -35.91 4.95 -32.85
C VAL A 784 -35.35 3.71 -33.55
N THR A 785 -34.81 3.89 -34.76
CA THR A 785 -34.04 2.84 -35.45
C THR A 785 -32.57 3.17 -35.28
N LEU A 786 -31.77 2.26 -34.70
CA LEU A 786 -30.34 2.46 -34.46
C LEU A 786 -29.58 2.43 -35.79
N SER A 787 -29.62 3.52 -36.57
CA SER A 787 -28.94 3.61 -37.87
C SER A 787 -27.41 3.52 -37.71
N ALA A 788 -26.69 3.20 -38.80
CA ALA A 788 -25.24 3.25 -38.82
C ALA A 788 -24.70 4.65 -38.44
N ASP A 789 -25.43 5.72 -38.77
CA ASP A 789 -25.07 7.10 -38.43
C ASP A 789 -25.29 7.41 -36.94
N ILE A 790 -26.37 6.89 -36.33
CA ILE A 790 -26.60 6.99 -34.88
C ILE A 790 -25.52 6.21 -34.13
N ALA A 791 -25.20 5.00 -34.61
CA ALA A 791 -24.12 4.20 -34.07
C ALA A 791 -22.76 4.90 -34.23
N ALA A 792 -22.52 5.59 -35.35
CA ALA A 792 -21.31 6.38 -35.58
C ALA A 792 -21.25 7.64 -34.69
N GLU A 793 -22.35 8.36 -34.45
CA GLU A 793 -22.37 9.53 -33.55
C GLU A 793 -22.09 9.15 -32.09
N LEU A 794 -22.51 7.94 -31.68
CA LEU A 794 -22.16 7.34 -30.40
C LEU A 794 -20.65 7.01 -30.30
N ILE A 795 -20.00 6.69 -31.42
CA ILE A 795 -18.57 6.38 -31.51
C ILE A 795 -17.71 7.66 -31.59
N ASP A 796 -18.11 8.63 -32.41
CA ASP A 796 -17.31 9.82 -32.75
C ASP A 796 -17.21 10.80 -31.56
N ARG A 797 -18.27 10.90 -30.73
CA ARG A 797 -18.21 11.64 -29.45
C ARG A 797 -17.41 10.94 -28.36
N GLY A 798 -17.11 9.65 -28.51
CA GLY A 798 -16.16 8.93 -27.65
C GLY A 798 -14.70 9.20 -28.01
N ILE A 799 -14.43 9.54 -29.27
CA ILE A 799 -13.10 9.88 -29.79
C ILE A 799 -12.83 11.40 -29.74
N GLY A 800 -13.88 12.23 -29.74
CA GLY A 800 -13.77 13.71 -29.74
C GLY A 800 -13.14 14.36 -28.49
N LEU A 801 -12.84 13.61 -27.42
CA LEU A 801 -12.01 14.11 -26.30
C LEU A 801 -10.49 13.86 -26.51
N LEU A 802 -10.09 13.30 -27.66
CA LEU A 802 -8.68 13.04 -28.01
C LEU A 802 -8.07 14.02 -29.03
N GLN A 803 -8.72 15.13 -29.38
CA GLN A 803 -8.08 16.16 -30.22
C GLN A 803 -7.56 17.32 -29.38
N VAL A 804 -6.27 17.24 -29.04
CA VAL A 804 -5.44 18.42 -28.76
C VAL A 804 -5.44 19.29 -30.03
N PRO A 805 -5.75 20.60 -29.97
CA PRO A 805 -5.55 21.45 -31.12
C PRO A 805 -4.04 21.56 -31.36
N THR A 806 -3.56 20.96 -32.44
CA THR A 806 -2.24 21.28 -32.98
C THR A 806 -2.28 22.71 -33.48
N THR A 807 -1.60 23.60 -32.76
CA THR A 807 -1.29 24.94 -33.22
C THR A 807 -0.43 24.86 -34.49
N SER A 808 -1.05 25.09 -35.64
CA SER A 808 -0.38 25.73 -36.77
C SER A 808 -1.33 26.78 -37.35
N ASP A 809 -1.18 28.02 -36.89
CA ASP A 809 -1.00 29.21 -37.72
C ASP A 809 -1.24 30.48 -36.89
N ALA A 810 -0.23 31.36 -36.95
CA ALA A 810 -0.06 32.69 -36.32
C ALA A 810 0.34 32.73 -34.84
#